data_AF-A0A925X3T2-F1
#
_entry.id   AF-A0A925X3T2-F1
#
_cell.length_a   1.000
_cell.length_b   1.000
_cell.length_c   1.000
_cell.angle_alpha   90.00
_cell.angle_beta   90.00
_cell.angle_gamma   90.00
#
_symmetry.space_group_name_H-M   'P 1'
#
loop_
_entity.id
_entity.type
_entity.pdbx_description
1 polymer ?
#
loop_
_entity_poly.entity_id
_entity_poly.type
_entity_poly.pdbx_seq_one_letter_code
_entity_poly.pdbx_strand_id
1 'polypeptide(L)'
;GGARFNASPATPFELDCVGTGIFTGSADITLGGDSSILSARFYQAGKTIIAPGATVEFGKVTLSEDTSFQSTIENHGLLRVMGTNAGDTLLQFYGQASVKNMPGGRLEVGGAQFLFTSNSTSTIENAGTLAIVSRNATIGIPLNNTGTVHIGTAGLFLQRGGVSSGTVQFASAQSYLEFNASYAFAAGATASGDGFWRMVNGTFDMRELSLAVTGRVAIENSIATFAAMAAPGANWYISNTTAAFGGAQSFAAGTLQGTINLTAANDLTLTGPFTWSSGTINAPGGTLHVNPGATLTTDSSNTLTLNGSLQNAGTIAINGGKIRLISAESTIKNLAGGTIQLVGGTFEKGTATPMTLTNAGTLVRTASPTELILANFAIDNTGTIDAQGRLTFSSCSAHTQSGGSVNVGIVGWLDWIGNTNWTFDAGSTFTSAGTFRVLDGQHDFYGDALFPSGIAVLNGGHVNMASAGAKSFSNLLVQLNGRLSLAPGGDKLLKLATFFVGDAGAIDLNDNGLLLDYTGASPGAFVQSRINTARAGGAWTGSGITSSAAKNANPKNTTLGVLEASEFKSIYGPSAMFAGETIDSTAVLVKYTYYGDVDFNGVVDFDDYSRIDAGFTNHRTGWLNGDVDGNGIVDFDD
;
A
#
# COMPACT_ATOMS: atom_id res chain seq x y z
N GLY A 1 67.19 -4.52 24.22
CA GLY A 1 68.07 -5.61 23.76
C GLY A 1 67.21 -6.83 23.55
N GLY A 2 67.29 -7.48 22.39
CA GLY A 2 66.40 -8.61 22.05
C GLY A 2 66.79 -9.88 22.80
N ALA A 3 65.84 -10.44 23.56
CA ALA A 3 65.98 -11.77 24.16
C ALA A 3 65.45 -12.81 23.16
N ARG A 4 66.24 -13.86 22.91
CA ARG A 4 65.81 -15.04 22.13
C ARG A 4 65.59 -16.20 23.07
N PHE A 5 64.38 -16.75 23.09
CA PHE A 5 64.04 -17.92 23.87
C PHE A 5 63.83 -19.10 22.92
N ASN A 6 64.58 -20.18 23.12
CA ASN A 6 64.41 -21.45 22.37
C ASN A 6 63.47 -22.44 23.10
N ALA A 7 63.05 -22.11 24.33
CA ALA A 7 61.96 -22.71 25.13
C ALA A 7 61.71 -21.79 26.35
N SER A 8 60.46 -21.58 26.80
CA SER A 8 60.13 -20.77 27.99
C SER A 8 58.67 -21.01 28.48
N PRO A 9 58.25 -20.51 29.66
CA PRO A 9 58.32 -21.13 30.99
C PRO A 9 56.94 -21.59 31.55
N ALA A 10 56.95 -22.50 32.52
CA ALA A 10 55.76 -23.04 33.20
C ALA A 10 55.21 -22.16 34.35
N THR A 11 55.64 -20.89 34.46
CA THR A 11 55.30 -19.98 35.58
C THR A 11 54.85 -18.61 35.06
N PRO A 12 53.98 -17.88 35.79
CA PRO A 12 53.53 -16.51 35.47
C PRO A 12 54.69 -15.56 35.08
N PHE A 13 54.50 -14.75 34.04
CA PHE A 13 55.46 -13.70 33.67
C PHE A 13 54.76 -12.50 33.01
N GLU A 14 55.34 -11.31 33.19
CA GLU A 14 54.99 -10.10 32.46
C GLU A 14 56.10 -9.80 31.44
N LEU A 15 55.73 -9.64 30.17
CA LEU A 15 56.67 -9.36 29.09
C LEU A 15 56.35 -7.99 28.47
N ASP A 16 57.06 -6.96 28.96
CA ASP A 16 57.12 -5.62 28.38
C ASP A 16 58.47 -5.42 27.69
N CYS A 17 58.51 -5.60 26.38
CA CYS A 17 59.72 -5.47 25.59
C CYS A 17 59.65 -4.22 24.70
N VAL A 18 60.30 -3.12 25.13
CA VAL A 18 60.57 -1.94 24.27
C VAL A 18 61.58 -2.25 23.14
N GLY A 19 61.96 -3.53 22.97
CA GLY A 19 62.69 -4.08 21.83
C GLY A 19 62.48 -5.58 21.69
N THR A 20 62.32 -6.05 20.45
CA THR A 20 61.81 -7.39 20.04
C THR A 20 62.28 -8.59 20.88
N GLY A 21 61.40 -9.11 21.74
CA GLY A 21 61.47 -10.49 22.21
C GLY A 21 61.06 -11.42 21.07
N ILE A 22 61.95 -12.30 20.60
CA ILE A 22 61.68 -13.22 19.50
C ILE A 22 61.76 -14.65 20.03
N PHE A 23 60.64 -15.35 20.00
CA PHE A 23 60.57 -16.79 20.21
C PHE A 23 60.82 -17.49 18.88
N THR A 24 61.78 -18.40 18.85
CA THR A 24 62.19 -19.17 17.66
C THR A 24 62.50 -20.61 18.05
N GLY A 25 62.65 -21.50 17.07
CA GLY A 25 62.96 -22.92 17.30
C GLY A 25 61.86 -23.84 16.82
N SER A 26 61.97 -25.14 17.06
CA SER A 26 61.02 -26.16 16.60
C SER A 26 59.99 -26.62 17.63
N ALA A 27 60.18 -26.27 18.90
CA ALA A 27 59.33 -26.74 20.00
C ALA A 27 58.05 -25.91 20.16
N ASP A 28 57.04 -26.51 20.79
CA ASP A 28 55.86 -25.81 21.29
C ASP A 28 56.24 -24.93 22.49
N ILE A 29 55.54 -23.81 22.64
CA ILE A 29 55.64 -22.90 23.78
C ILE A 29 54.36 -23.01 24.58
N THR A 30 54.43 -23.38 25.85
CA THR A 30 53.24 -23.50 26.72
C THR A 30 53.23 -22.40 27.77
N LEU A 31 52.15 -21.63 27.80
CA LEU A 31 51.85 -20.60 28.80
C LEU A 31 50.93 -21.21 29.86
N GLY A 32 51.52 -21.55 31.01
CA GLY A 32 50.87 -22.35 32.07
C GLY A 32 50.27 -21.57 33.24
N GLY A 33 50.55 -20.27 33.35
CA GLY A 33 50.06 -19.42 34.43
C GLY A 33 49.59 -18.07 33.90
N ASP A 34 49.19 -17.19 34.81
CA ASP A 34 48.70 -15.86 34.43
C ASP A 34 49.84 -15.01 33.85
N SER A 35 49.68 -14.55 32.62
CA SER A 35 50.72 -13.81 31.89
C SER A 35 50.14 -12.60 31.16
N SER A 36 50.93 -11.53 31.08
CA SER A 36 50.61 -10.32 30.31
C SER A 36 51.71 -10.06 29.28
N ILE A 37 51.33 -9.89 28.02
CA ILE A 37 52.25 -9.69 26.88
C ILE A 37 51.86 -8.41 26.17
N LEU A 38 52.78 -7.43 26.17
CA LEU A 38 52.55 -6.12 25.53
C LEU A 38 53.13 -6.05 24.10
N SER A 39 54.19 -6.80 23.80
CA SER A 39 54.78 -6.94 22.46
C SER A 39 55.76 -8.11 22.39
N ALA A 40 55.58 -9.03 21.42
CA ALA A 40 56.50 -10.14 21.16
C ALA A 40 56.35 -10.71 19.73
N ARG A 41 57.37 -11.43 19.25
CA ARG A 41 57.33 -12.18 17.97
C ARG A 41 57.42 -13.69 18.23
N PHE A 42 56.39 -14.44 17.84
CA PHE A 42 56.28 -15.89 17.99
C PHE A 42 56.54 -16.60 16.66
N TYR A 43 57.82 -16.79 16.33
CA TYR A 43 58.29 -17.34 15.05
C TYR A 43 58.86 -18.76 15.19
N GLN A 44 58.51 -19.46 16.25
CA GLN A 44 58.79 -20.89 16.38
C GLN A 44 57.97 -21.69 15.33
N ALA A 45 58.48 -22.85 14.93
CA ALA A 45 57.78 -23.77 14.04
C ALA A 45 56.70 -24.59 14.76
N GLY A 46 56.87 -24.79 16.08
CA GLY A 46 55.84 -25.36 16.95
C GLY A 46 54.68 -24.39 17.23
N LYS A 47 53.78 -24.75 18.12
CA LYS A 47 52.58 -23.95 18.49
C LYS A 47 52.84 -23.08 19.72
N THR A 48 51.95 -22.13 19.97
CA THR A 48 51.81 -21.43 21.25
C THR A 48 50.58 -21.97 21.96
N ILE A 49 50.73 -22.66 23.09
CA ILE A 49 49.67 -23.32 23.83
C ILE A 49 49.35 -22.51 25.09
N ILE A 50 48.08 -22.15 25.29
CA ILE A 50 47.60 -21.59 26.56
C ILE A 50 46.96 -22.74 27.33
N ALA A 51 47.54 -23.10 28.47
CA ALA A 51 47.13 -24.26 29.22
C ALA A 51 45.74 -24.06 29.87
N PRO A 52 45.00 -25.16 30.16
CA PRO A 52 43.77 -25.07 30.95
C PRO A 52 44.00 -24.34 32.27
N GLY A 53 43.13 -23.39 32.60
CA GLY A 53 43.21 -22.60 33.84
C GLY A 53 44.19 -21.42 33.81
N ALA A 54 45.00 -21.26 32.75
CA ALA A 54 45.86 -20.09 32.59
C ALA A 54 45.10 -18.90 32.00
N THR A 55 45.40 -17.68 32.47
CA THR A 55 44.94 -16.43 31.85
C THR A 55 46.08 -15.74 31.12
N VAL A 56 45.99 -15.59 29.81
CA VAL A 56 46.99 -14.86 29.01
C VAL A 56 46.34 -13.64 28.39
N GLU A 57 46.84 -12.46 28.74
CA GLU A 57 46.39 -11.19 28.18
C GLU A 57 47.42 -10.64 27.19
N PHE A 58 46.98 -10.41 25.95
CA PHE A 58 47.68 -9.60 24.98
C PHE A 58 47.11 -8.20 24.99
N GLY A 59 47.95 -7.23 25.37
CA GLY A 59 47.64 -5.82 25.37
C GLY A 59 48.60 -5.02 24.50
N LYS A 60 48.37 -3.71 24.41
CA LYS A 60 49.29 -2.76 23.78
C LYS A 60 49.37 -1.49 24.61
N VAL A 61 50.59 -1.02 24.86
CA VAL A 61 50.87 0.29 25.45
C VAL A 61 51.33 1.22 24.33
N THR A 62 51.01 2.51 24.43
CA THR A 62 51.35 3.53 23.43
C THR A 62 52.83 3.43 23.02
N LEU A 63 53.08 3.23 21.71
CA LEU A 63 54.40 3.10 21.03
C LEU A 63 55.04 1.68 20.94
N SER A 64 54.40 0.59 21.36
CA SER A 64 54.95 -0.78 21.15
C SER A 64 54.67 -1.34 19.74
N GLU A 65 55.57 -2.22 19.24
CA GLU A 65 55.33 -3.03 18.03
C GLU A 65 54.18 -4.03 18.27
N ASP A 66 53.44 -4.36 17.21
CA ASP A 66 52.36 -5.35 17.28
C ASP A 66 52.92 -6.74 17.65
N THR A 67 52.17 -7.53 18.43
CA THR A 67 52.56 -8.92 18.68
C THR A 67 52.32 -9.74 17.43
N SER A 68 53.33 -10.45 16.93
CA SER A 68 53.24 -11.17 15.66
C SER A 68 53.46 -12.67 15.80
N PHE A 69 52.78 -13.45 14.95
CA PHE A 69 52.79 -14.91 14.95
C PHE A 69 53.09 -15.46 13.55
N GLN A 70 54.04 -16.41 13.49
CA GLN A 70 54.16 -17.38 12.40
C GLN A 70 53.74 -18.79 12.85
N SER A 71 53.49 -18.97 14.16
CA SER A 71 52.99 -20.19 14.78
C SER A 71 51.49 -20.11 15.06
N THR A 72 50.84 -21.27 15.17
CA THR A 72 49.42 -21.35 15.60
C THR A 72 49.30 -21.18 17.11
N ILE A 73 48.28 -20.46 17.57
CA ILE A 73 47.88 -20.40 18.98
C ILE A 73 46.82 -21.47 19.25
N GLU A 74 47.02 -22.33 20.25
CA GLU A 74 46.01 -23.28 20.76
C GLU A 74 45.60 -22.85 22.17
N ASN A 75 44.38 -22.33 22.31
CA ASN A 75 43.85 -21.85 23.58
C ASN A 75 42.98 -22.91 24.25
N HIS A 76 43.41 -23.39 25.43
CA HIS A 76 42.61 -24.23 26.33
C HIS A 76 42.20 -23.50 27.62
N GLY A 77 42.70 -22.28 27.84
CA GLY A 77 42.45 -21.44 29.02
C GLY A 77 41.66 -20.18 28.68
N LEU A 78 42.01 -19.06 29.32
CA LEU A 78 41.45 -17.74 29.06
C LEU A 78 42.47 -16.90 28.29
N LEU A 79 42.20 -16.67 27.00
CA LEU A 79 42.96 -15.76 26.14
C LEU A 79 42.23 -14.43 26.07
N ARG A 80 42.85 -13.35 26.53
CA ARG A 80 42.28 -11.99 26.48
C ARG A 80 43.07 -11.14 25.51
N VAL A 81 42.39 -10.43 24.62
CA VAL A 81 42.99 -9.52 23.66
C VAL A 81 42.35 -8.16 23.83
N MET A 82 43.05 -7.28 24.55
CA MET A 82 42.50 -6.05 25.11
C MET A 82 43.25 -4.84 24.58
N GLY A 83 42.58 -4.03 23.75
CA GLY A 83 43.12 -2.81 23.18
C GLY A 83 42.80 -1.58 24.03
N THR A 84 43.68 -0.59 24.01
CA THR A 84 43.51 0.66 24.76
C THR A 84 42.88 1.75 23.90
N ASN A 85 43.12 1.74 22.58
CA ASN A 85 42.59 2.70 21.62
C ASN A 85 41.83 2.03 20.45
N ALA A 86 40.83 2.74 19.92
CA ALA A 86 40.23 2.36 18.64
C ALA A 86 41.28 2.56 17.52
N GLY A 87 41.83 1.45 17.01
CA GLY A 87 42.89 1.48 16.00
C GLY A 87 44.00 0.48 16.25
N ASP A 88 44.10 -0.04 17.47
CA ASP A 88 45.22 -0.89 17.85
C ASP A 88 45.19 -2.23 17.08
N THR A 89 46.23 -2.48 16.30
CA THR A 89 46.65 -3.83 15.92
C THR A 89 47.29 -4.47 17.14
N LEU A 90 46.72 -5.57 17.63
CA LEU A 90 47.25 -6.27 18.81
C LEU A 90 47.96 -7.57 18.41
N LEU A 91 47.37 -8.31 17.47
CA LEU A 91 47.90 -9.57 16.97
C LEU A 91 48.00 -9.52 15.44
N GLN A 92 49.16 -9.89 14.90
CA GLN A 92 49.41 -10.00 13.47
C GLN A 92 49.86 -11.41 13.10
N PHE A 93 49.30 -11.98 12.02
CA PHE A 93 49.54 -13.37 11.65
C PHE A 93 50.13 -13.45 10.25
N TYR A 94 51.24 -14.18 10.13
CA TYR A 94 51.93 -14.38 8.86
C TYR A 94 51.91 -15.85 8.46
N GLY A 95 51.91 -16.11 7.14
CA GLY A 95 51.96 -17.47 6.60
C GLY A 95 50.67 -18.26 6.87
N GLN A 96 50.76 -19.37 7.60
CA GLN A 96 49.64 -20.27 7.96
C GLN A 96 49.19 -20.13 9.43
N ALA A 97 49.73 -19.14 10.15
CA ALA A 97 49.47 -18.96 11.58
C ALA A 97 47.97 -18.71 11.83
N SER A 98 47.38 -19.44 12.77
CA SER A 98 45.95 -19.42 13.05
C SER A 98 45.69 -19.39 14.57
N VAL A 99 44.46 -19.09 14.98
CA VAL A 99 44.04 -19.19 16.39
C VAL A 99 43.02 -20.29 16.51
N LYS A 100 43.30 -21.29 17.34
CA LYS A 100 42.38 -22.37 17.68
C LYS A 100 41.93 -22.20 19.11
N ASN A 101 40.69 -21.75 19.29
CA ASN A 101 40.05 -21.72 20.61
C ASN A 101 39.37 -23.07 20.85
N MET A 102 40.00 -23.91 21.65
CA MET A 102 39.63 -25.31 21.86
C MET A 102 38.34 -25.42 22.72
N PRO A 103 37.65 -26.58 22.73
CA PRO A 103 36.53 -26.78 23.64
C PRO A 103 36.91 -26.50 25.10
N GLY A 104 36.08 -25.72 25.81
CA GLY A 104 36.37 -25.23 27.16
C GLY A 104 37.26 -24.00 27.25
N GLY A 105 37.96 -23.63 26.16
CA GLY A 105 38.72 -22.38 26.05
C GLY A 105 37.82 -21.16 25.87
N ARG A 106 38.25 -20.03 26.43
CA ARG A 106 37.58 -18.73 26.29
C ARG A 106 38.53 -17.71 25.67
N LEU A 107 38.12 -17.11 24.56
CA LEU A 107 38.79 -16.01 23.88
C LEU A 107 37.96 -14.74 24.11
N GLU A 108 38.49 -13.77 24.86
CA GLU A 108 37.86 -12.47 25.05
C GLU A 108 38.53 -11.41 24.19
N VAL A 109 37.72 -10.59 23.53
CA VAL A 109 38.22 -9.47 22.72
C VAL A 109 37.52 -8.19 23.14
N GLY A 110 38.30 -7.12 23.34
CA GLY A 110 37.76 -5.78 23.60
C GLY A 110 38.70 -4.70 23.09
N GLY A 111 38.24 -3.85 22.17
CA GLY A 111 38.97 -2.63 21.77
C GLY A 111 40.08 -2.84 20.75
N ALA A 112 40.11 -3.98 20.08
CA ALA A 112 41.11 -4.33 19.07
C ALA A 112 40.56 -4.06 17.66
N GLN A 113 41.18 -3.15 16.90
CA GLN A 113 40.72 -2.83 15.53
C GLN A 113 41.39 -3.64 14.43
N PHE A 114 42.46 -4.39 14.70
CA PHE A 114 43.13 -5.16 13.67
C PHE A 114 43.65 -6.46 14.24
N LEU A 115 42.78 -7.47 14.29
CA LEU A 115 43.12 -8.67 15.02
C LEU A 115 43.83 -9.73 14.18
N PHE A 116 43.77 -9.67 12.84
CA PHE A 116 44.45 -10.64 11.99
C PHE A 116 44.63 -10.09 10.57
N THR A 117 45.78 -9.51 10.24
CA THR A 117 46.11 -9.21 8.84
C THR A 117 47.08 -10.27 8.34
N SER A 118 46.70 -11.00 7.29
CA SER A 118 47.56 -12.02 6.66
C SER A 118 47.87 -11.67 5.22
N ASN A 119 49.02 -12.14 4.74
CA ASN A 119 49.34 -12.34 3.33
C ASN A 119 48.99 -13.76 2.81
N SER A 120 48.45 -14.67 3.65
CA SER A 120 47.87 -15.97 3.24
C SER A 120 47.04 -16.65 4.34
N THR A 121 46.06 -17.49 3.94
CA THR A 121 45.22 -18.55 4.62
C THR A 121 44.99 -18.66 6.15
N SER A 122 45.42 -17.74 7.00
CA SER A 122 45.15 -17.74 8.44
C SER A 122 43.64 -17.81 8.76
N THR A 123 43.23 -18.54 9.80
CA THR A 123 41.85 -18.58 10.31
C THR A 123 41.76 -18.47 11.84
N ILE A 124 40.57 -18.12 12.35
CA ILE A 124 40.17 -18.42 13.73
C ILE A 124 39.28 -19.64 13.69
N GLU A 125 39.66 -20.70 14.40
CA GLU A 125 38.86 -21.90 14.64
C GLU A 125 38.31 -21.85 16.07
N ASN A 126 37.06 -21.44 16.25
CA ASN A 126 36.41 -21.33 17.54
C ASN A 126 35.52 -22.55 17.85
N ALA A 127 36.02 -23.47 18.68
CA ALA A 127 35.26 -24.57 19.27
C ALA A 127 34.86 -24.31 20.74
N GLY A 128 35.47 -23.31 21.39
CA GLY A 128 35.13 -22.84 22.74
C GLY A 128 34.16 -21.64 22.73
N THR A 129 34.41 -20.66 23.61
CA THR A 129 33.67 -19.38 23.63
C THR A 129 34.53 -18.23 23.13
N LEU A 130 34.10 -17.53 22.09
CA LEU A 130 34.59 -16.22 21.68
C LEU A 130 33.64 -15.16 22.25
N ALA A 131 34.12 -14.26 23.12
CA ALA A 131 33.31 -13.24 23.77
C ALA A 131 33.81 -11.83 23.46
N ILE A 132 32.90 -10.96 23.05
CA ILE A 132 33.17 -9.52 22.85
C ILE A 132 32.69 -8.78 24.09
N VAL A 133 33.62 -8.18 24.85
CA VAL A 133 33.34 -7.80 26.25
C VAL A 133 33.19 -6.30 26.50
N SER A 134 34.13 -5.47 26.06
CA SER A 134 34.23 -4.08 26.57
C SER A 134 34.17 -2.98 25.51
N ARG A 135 34.58 -3.26 24.27
CA ARG A 135 34.69 -2.29 23.16
C ARG A 135 34.60 -3.03 21.83
N ASN A 136 34.32 -2.29 20.76
CA ASN A 136 34.21 -2.86 19.42
C ASN A 136 35.48 -3.64 19.02
N ALA A 137 35.28 -4.74 18.31
CA ALA A 137 36.32 -5.65 17.87
C ALA A 137 36.21 -5.89 16.36
N THR A 138 37.35 -5.92 15.66
CA THR A 138 37.41 -6.20 14.22
C THR A 138 38.29 -7.42 13.95
N ILE A 139 37.75 -8.40 13.23
CA ILE A 139 38.44 -9.63 12.82
C ILE A 139 38.75 -9.56 11.32
N GLY A 140 40.05 -9.57 10.98
CA GLY A 140 40.57 -9.43 9.62
C GLY A 140 40.88 -10.72 8.84
N ILE A 141 40.64 -11.89 9.46
CA ILE A 141 40.77 -13.23 8.85
C ILE A 141 39.46 -14.00 8.95
N PRO A 142 39.28 -15.11 8.22
CA PRO A 142 38.07 -15.91 8.35
C PRO A 142 37.85 -16.46 9.76
N LEU A 143 36.60 -16.39 10.23
CA LEU A 143 36.15 -16.96 11.50
C LEU A 143 35.33 -18.23 11.23
N ASN A 144 35.85 -19.38 11.64
CA ASN A 144 35.15 -20.64 11.63
C ASN A 144 34.67 -20.95 13.06
N ASN A 145 33.36 -21.11 13.25
CA ASN A 145 32.75 -21.26 14.56
C ASN A 145 31.97 -22.57 14.69
N THR A 146 32.43 -23.46 15.57
CA THR A 146 31.68 -24.65 16.01
C THR A 146 31.24 -24.54 17.47
N GLY A 147 31.76 -23.57 18.22
CA GLY A 147 31.40 -23.26 19.60
C GLY A 147 30.42 -22.09 19.73
N THR A 148 30.66 -21.19 20.70
CA THR A 148 29.82 -20.02 20.96
C THR A 148 30.55 -18.73 20.60
N VAL A 149 29.87 -17.83 19.89
CA VAL A 149 30.23 -16.42 19.75
C VAL A 149 29.24 -15.60 20.56
N HIS A 150 29.71 -15.01 21.65
CA HIS A 150 28.93 -14.17 22.54
C HIS A 150 29.26 -12.69 22.30
N ILE A 151 28.30 -11.93 21.79
CA ILE A 151 28.41 -10.50 21.55
C ILE A 151 27.86 -9.78 22.77
N GLY A 152 28.74 -9.22 23.61
CA GLY A 152 28.38 -8.40 24.76
C GLY A 152 27.78 -7.05 24.35
N THR A 153 28.05 -5.98 25.08
CA THR A 153 27.47 -4.65 24.80
C THR A 153 28.19 -3.85 23.70
N ALA A 154 29.12 -4.49 22.98
CA ALA A 154 29.95 -3.86 21.95
C ALA A 154 29.82 -4.61 20.60
N GLY A 155 30.37 -4.02 19.54
CA GLY A 155 30.25 -4.53 18.18
C GLY A 155 31.38 -5.47 17.73
N LEU A 156 31.04 -6.49 16.95
CA LEU A 156 31.97 -7.34 16.22
C LEU A 156 31.88 -7.06 14.72
N PHE A 157 33.01 -6.78 14.09
CA PHE A 157 33.13 -6.54 12.65
C PHE A 157 33.98 -7.64 12.02
N LEU A 158 33.38 -8.47 11.19
CA LEU A 158 34.06 -9.53 10.45
C LEU A 158 34.39 -9.02 9.04
N GLN A 159 35.67 -8.80 8.76
CA GLN A 159 36.13 -8.28 7.46
C GLN A 159 36.40 -9.37 6.41
N ARG A 160 36.44 -10.64 6.84
CA ARG A 160 36.58 -11.80 5.97
C ARG A 160 35.50 -12.82 6.28
N GLY A 161 35.38 -13.80 5.39
CA GLY A 161 34.32 -14.80 5.45
C GLY A 161 34.49 -15.82 6.58
N GLY A 162 33.93 -17.01 6.37
CA GLY A 162 33.99 -18.09 7.36
C GLY A 162 32.75 -18.94 7.34
N VAL A 163 32.71 -19.91 8.25
CA VAL A 163 31.58 -20.84 8.39
C VAL A 163 31.21 -20.97 9.86
N SER A 164 29.93 -20.97 10.21
CA SER A 164 29.46 -21.31 11.55
C SER A 164 28.53 -22.51 11.54
N SER A 165 28.84 -23.54 12.33
CA SER A 165 27.89 -24.55 12.79
C SER A 165 27.52 -24.40 14.27
N GLY A 166 28.14 -23.43 14.96
CA GLY A 166 27.91 -23.14 16.37
C GLY A 166 26.87 -22.03 16.63
N THR A 167 26.89 -21.52 17.86
CA THR A 167 25.91 -20.54 18.36
C THR A 167 26.44 -19.11 18.31
N VAL A 168 25.58 -18.16 17.91
CA VAL A 168 25.78 -16.70 18.05
C VAL A 168 24.74 -16.15 19.02
N GLN A 169 25.18 -15.40 20.03
CA GLN A 169 24.30 -14.82 21.06
C GLN A 169 24.56 -13.33 21.23
N PHE A 170 23.49 -12.54 21.13
CA PHE A 170 23.52 -11.12 21.48
C PHE A 170 23.11 -10.94 22.95
N ALA A 171 23.96 -10.28 23.74
CA ALA A 171 23.70 -10.02 25.15
C ALA A 171 22.67 -8.92 25.40
N SER A 172 22.46 -8.01 24.44
CA SER A 172 21.59 -6.84 24.60
C SER A 172 21.19 -6.23 23.25
N ALA A 173 20.26 -5.28 23.28
CA ALA A 173 19.89 -4.49 22.10
C ALA A 173 21.02 -3.59 21.55
N GLN A 174 22.08 -3.34 22.33
CA GLN A 174 23.27 -2.58 21.89
C GLN A 174 24.31 -3.47 21.20
N SER A 175 24.19 -4.79 21.34
CA SER A 175 25.10 -5.76 20.73
C SER A 175 25.04 -5.65 19.21
N TYR A 176 26.19 -5.64 18.54
CA TYR A 176 26.28 -5.39 17.10
C TYR A 176 27.16 -6.43 16.42
N LEU A 177 26.72 -7.02 15.32
CA LEU A 177 27.51 -7.94 14.51
C LEU A 177 27.40 -7.57 13.04
N GLU A 178 28.52 -7.25 12.42
CA GLU A 178 28.60 -6.92 11.01
C GLU A 178 29.50 -7.89 10.27
N PHE A 179 28.98 -8.44 9.18
CA PHE A 179 29.74 -9.19 8.20
C PHE A 179 30.00 -8.30 6.99
N ASN A 180 31.27 -8.14 6.60
CA ASN A 180 31.71 -7.37 5.43
C ASN A 180 32.19 -8.27 4.27
N ALA A 181 31.97 -9.58 4.37
CA ALA A 181 32.34 -10.59 3.40
C ALA A 181 31.42 -11.81 3.49
N SER A 182 31.43 -12.66 2.47
CA SER A 182 30.60 -13.88 2.40
C SER A 182 30.81 -14.81 3.60
N TYR A 183 29.71 -15.23 4.23
CA TYR A 183 29.73 -16.12 5.40
C TYR A 183 28.63 -17.17 5.29
N ALA A 184 28.92 -18.42 5.68
CA ALA A 184 27.97 -19.52 5.57
C ALA A 184 27.61 -20.10 6.94
N PHE A 185 26.37 -20.51 7.10
CA PHE A 185 25.91 -21.26 8.27
C PHE A 185 25.64 -22.72 7.87
N ALA A 186 26.11 -23.63 8.70
CA ALA A 186 25.95 -25.08 8.54
C ALA A 186 24.98 -25.64 9.58
N ALA A 187 24.57 -26.89 9.38
CA ALA A 187 23.61 -27.58 10.23
C ALA A 187 23.98 -27.48 11.73
N GLY A 188 22.99 -27.13 12.55
CA GLY A 188 23.16 -26.93 14.00
C GLY A 188 23.45 -25.48 14.42
N ALA A 189 23.69 -24.58 13.47
CA ALA A 189 23.90 -23.18 13.80
C ALA A 189 22.65 -22.51 14.36
N THR A 190 22.85 -21.66 15.37
CA THR A 190 21.77 -20.89 16.01
C THR A 190 22.18 -19.44 16.22
N ALA A 191 21.27 -18.50 16.04
CA ALA A 191 21.48 -17.09 16.39
C ALA A 191 20.29 -16.55 17.20
N SER A 192 20.56 -15.86 18.31
CA SER A 192 19.50 -15.38 19.22
C SER A 192 19.85 -14.07 19.93
N GLY A 193 18.81 -13.36 20.40
CA GLY A 193 18.93 -12.14 21.20
C GLY A 193 18.48 -10.86 20.46
N ASP A 194 18.53 -9.73 21.16
CA ASP A 194 17.95 -8.45 20.72
C ASP A 194 18.91 -7.55 19.91
N GLY A 195 20.10 -8.05 19.55
CA GLY A 195 21.14 -7.23 18.92
C GLY A 195 20.86 -6.84 17.46
N PHE A 196 21.76 -6.02 16.90
CA PHE A 196 21.76 -5.67 15.49
C PHE A 196 22.73 -6.56 14.71
N TRP A 197 22.17 -7.36 13.81
CA TRP A 197 22.91 -8.14 12.83
C TRP A 197 22.88 -7.47 11.45
N ARG A 198 24.05 -7.15 10.91
CA ARG A 198 24.22 -6.52 9.60
C ARG A 198 25.06 -7.38 8.66
N MET A 199 24.58 -7.55 7.43
CA MET A 199 25.23 -8.27 6.34
C MET A 199 25.52 -7.29 5.21
N VAL A 200 26.80 -7.12 4.88
CA VAL A 200 27.28 -6.13 3.92
C VAL A 200 28.31 -6.79 3.00
N ASN A 201 28.25 -6.48 1.70
CA ASN A 201 29.25 -6.88 0.70
C ASN A 201 29.58 -8.39 0.72
N GLY A 202 28.67 -9.24 0.28
CA GLY A 202 28.97 -10.66 0.13
C GLY A 202 27.77 -11.54 -0.17
N THR A 203 28.01 -12.85 -0.19
CA THR A 203 26.97 -13.87 -0.29
C THR A 203 26.84 -14.58 1.05
N PHE A 204 25.63 -14.60 1.59
CA PHE A 204 25.30 -15.17 2.88
C PHE A 204 24.37 -16.37 2.70
N ASP A 205 24.84 -17.53 3.13
CA ASP A 205 24.06 -18.77 3.13
C ASP A 205 23.55 -19.04 4.55
N MET A 206 22.27 -18.78 4.75
CA MET A 206 21.57 -18.79 6.03
C MET A 206 20.60 -19.97 6.14
N ARG A 207 20.61 -20.89 5.17
CA ARG A 207 19.58 -21.95 5.05
C ARG A 207 19.57 -22.91 6.23
N GLU A 208 20.73 -23.19 6.82
CA GLU A 208 20.87 -24.09 7.96
C GLU A 208 20.86 -23.37 9.31
N LEU A 209 20.62 -22.05 9.33
CA LEU A 209 20.59 -21.26 10.55
C LEU A 209 19.19 -21.25 11.17
N SER A 210 19.11 -21.64 12.44
CA SER A 210 17.96 -21.29 13.28
C SER A 210 18.09 -19.83 13.77
N LEU A 211 17.32 -18.93 13.17
CA LEU A 211 17.35 -17.50 13.50
C LEU A 211 16.22 -17.12 14.47
N ALA A 212 16.58 -16.79 15.71
CA ALA A 212 15.70 -16.30 16.77
C ALA A 212 16.15 -14.92 17.27
N VAL A 213 16.60 -14.05 16.36
CA VAL A 213 16.93 -12.66 16.66
C VAL A 213 15.65 -11.83 16.67
N THR A 214 15.50 -11.01 17.70
CA THR A 214 14.35 -10.13 17.96
C THR A 214 14.69 -8.64 17.79
N GLY A 215 15.99 -8.34 17.65
CA GLY A 215 16.49 -7.00 17.37
C GLY A 215 16.33 -6.58 15.91
N ARG A 216 17.44 -6.19 15.27
CA ARG A 216 17.44 -5.74 13.87
C ARG A 216 18.26 -6.69 13.01
N VAL A 217 17.77 -6.97 11.80
CA VAL A 217 18.52 -7.69 10.76
C VAL A 217 18.59 -6.80 9.52
N ALA A 218 19.79 -6.50 9.04
CA ALA A 218 20.00 -5.72 7.82
C ALA A 218 20.81 -6.49 6.79
N ILE A 219 20.37 -6.41 5.54
CA ILE A 219 21.03 -6.97 4.36
C ILE A 219 21.23 -5.82 3.38
N GLU A 220 22.49 -5.49 3.11
CA GLU A 220 22.86 -4.30 2.35
C GLU A 220 23.92 -4.67 1.30
N ASN A 221 23.68 -4.32 0.03
CA ASN A 221 24.64 -4.56 -1.07
C ASN A 221 25.20 -6.01 -1.10
N SER A 222 24.34 -6.98 -0.77
CA SER A 222 24.71 -8.38 -0.55
C SER A 222 23.76 -9.32 -1.30
N ILE A 223 23.92 -10.63 -1.13
CA ILE A 223 22.91 -11.64 -1.43
C ILE A 223 22.76 -12.49 -0.19
N ALA A 224 21.54 -12.68 0.31
CA ALA A 224 21.29 -13.55 1.47
C ALA A 224 20.21 -14.57 1.13
N THR A 225 20.47 -15.84 1.43
CA THR A 225 19.52 -16.94 1.18
C THR A 225 19.16 -17.63 2.49
N PHE A 226 17.88 -17.64 2.81
CA PHE A 226 17.32 -18.24 4.02
C PHE A 226 16.44 -19.44 3.66
N ALA A 227 16.26 -20.35 4.61
CA ALA A 227 15.20 -21.35 4.54
C ALA A 227 13.83 -20.74 4.88
N ALA A 228 12.81 -21.57 5.05
CA ALA A 228 11.57 -21.14 5.69
C ALA A 228 11.86 -20.72 7.14
N MET A 229 11.41 -19.53 7.55
CA MET A 229 11.64 -19.01 8.91
C MET A 229 10.28 -18.70 9.53
N ALA A 230 9.98 -19.34 10.66
CA ALA A 230 8.75 -19.07 11.38
C ALA A 230 8.87 -17.75 12.15
N ALA A 231 8.12 -16.73 11.71
CA ALA A 231 7.90 -15.45 12.42
C ALA A 231 9.16 -14.81 13.04
N PRO A 232 10.16 -14.39 12.25
CA PRO A 232 11.26 -13.61 12.78
C PRO A 232 10.74 -12.33 13.45
N GLY A 233 10.91 -12.25 14.78
CA GLY A 233 10.54 -11.08 15.58
C GLY A 233 11.39 -9.84 15.31
N ALA A 234 12.44 -9.96 14.48
CA ALA A 234 13.33 -8.87 14.13
C ALA A 234 12.67 -7.80 13.25
N ASN A 235 13.22 -6.59 13.33
CA ASN A 235 13.01 -5.51 12.37
C ASN A 235 13.98 -5.68 11.18
N TRP A 236 13.43 -5.88 9.98
CA TRP A 236 14.21 -6.17 8.77
C TRP A 236 14.54 -4.93 7.95
N TYR A 237 15.77 -4.82 7.47
CA TYR A 237 16.19 -3.77 6.55
C TYR A 237 16.87 -4.39 5.33
N ILE A 238 16.22 -4.35 4.18
CA ILE A 238 16.71 -4.97 2.95
C ILE A 238 16.96 -3.86 1.93
N SER A 239 18.23 -3.58 1.61
CA SER A 239 18.60 -2.43 0.77
C SER A 239 19.59 -2.79 -0.33
N ASN A 240 19.30 -2.39 -1.57
CA ASN A 240 20.16 -2.61 -2.75
C ASN A 240 20.62 -4.06 -2.90
N THR A 241 19.71 -5.00 -2.68
CA THR A 241 20.02 -6.43 -2.54
C THR A 241 18.83 -7.30 -2.94
N THR A 242 19.06 -8.60 -3.03
CA THR A 242 18.03 -9.64 -3.03
C THR A 242 18.17 -10.51 -1.79
N ALA A 243 17.11 -10.58 -0.99
CA ALA A 243 16.94 -11.57 0.08
C ALA A 243 16.02 -12.69 -0.42
N ALA A 244 16.54 -13.90 -0.51
CA ALA A 244 15.82 -15.08 -0.97
C ALA A 244 15.38 -15.95 0.21
N PHE A 245 14.13 -16.42 0.21
CA PHE A 245 13.57 -17.25 1.26
C PHE A 245 12.97 -18.53 0.68
N GLY A 246 13.34 -19.66 1.27
CA GLY A 246 12.94 -21.01 0.83
C GLY A 246 11.51 -21.43 1.15
N GLY A 247 10.67 -20.52 1.67
CA GLY A 247 9.32 -20.82 2.16
C GLY A 247 8.55 -19.56 2.51
N ALA A 248 7.29 -19.71 2.96
CA ALA A 248 6.47 -18.61 3.45
C ALA A 248 7.17 -17.86 4.60
N GLN A 249 6.97 -16.54 4.65
CA GLN A 249 7.66 -15.66 5.58
C GLN A 249 6.69 -14.73 6.30
N SER A 250 7.07 -14.32 7.51
CA SER A 250 6.34 -13.31 8.27
C SER A 250 7.27 -12.24 8.81
N PHE A 251 6.99 -10.96 8.57
CA PHE A 251 7.76 -9.85 9.13
C PHE A 251 6.94 -9.07 10.16
N ALA A 252 7.49 -8.95 11.37
CA ALA A 252 6.93 -8.12 12.43
C ALA A 252 7.15 -6.63 12.20
N ALA A 253 8.29 -6.25 11.59
CA ALA A 253 8.54 -4.90 11.12
C ALA A 253 9.61 -4.91 10.03
N GLY A 254 9.64 -3.86 9.20
CA GLY A 254 10.78 -3.70 8.30
C GLY A 254 10.72 -2.53 7.33
N THR A 255 11.79 -2.42 6.55
CA THR A 255 11.92 -1.52 5.40
C THR A 255 12.53 -2.26 4.22
N LEU A 256 11.87 -2.16 3.06
CA LEU A 256 12.30 -2.74 1.80
C LEU A 256 12.73 -1.65 0.82
N GLN A 257 14.01 -1.67 0.48
CA GLN A 257 14.69 -0.86 -0.54
C GLN A 257 15.43 -1.79 -1.53
N GLY A 258 14.84 -2.94 -1.85
CA GLY A 258 15.49 -4.01 -2.61
C GLY A 258 14.47 -5.07 -3.02
N THR A 259 14.93 -6.32 -3.11
CA THR A 259 14.08 -7.44 -3.55
C THR A 259 13.92 -8.48 -2.46
N ILE A 260 12.67 -8.86 -2.19
CA ILE A 260 12.34 -10.11 -1.49
C ILE A 260 11.96 -11.13 -2.55
N ASN A 261 12.63 -12.28 -2.55
CA ASN A 261 12.32 -13.42 -3.41
C ASN A 261 11.84 -14.59 -2.56
N LEU A 262 10.59 -15.01 -2.73
CA LEU A 262 10.08 -16.26 -2.18
C LEU A 262 10.18 -17.36 -3.24
N THR A 263 10.68 -18.53 -2.88
CA THR A 263 10.63 -19.71 -3.75
C THR A 263 9.23 -20.33 -3.70
N ALA A 264 8.67 -20.78 -4.84
CA ALA A 264 7.31 -21.34 -4.93
C ALA A 264 6.17 -20.37 -4.55
N ALA A 265 4.91 -20.83 -4.65
CA ALA A 265 3.67 -20.09 -4.31
C ALA A 265 3.51 -19.86 -2.80
N ASN A 266 4.53 -19.30 -2.18
CA ASN A 266 4.61 -19.01 -0.76
C ASN A 266 4.19 -17.58 -0.47
N ASP A 267 3.60 -17.41 0.71
CA ASP A 267 3.07 -16.13 1.15
C ASP A 267 4.10 -15.30 1.91
N LEU A 268 3.97 -13.97 1.78
CA LEU A 268 4.64 -13.00 2.64
C LEU A 268 3.60 -12.37 3.56
N THR A 269 3.76 -12.51 4.87
CA THR A 269 2.82 -11.95 5.85
C THR A 269 3.45 -10.81 6.63
N LEU A 270 2.78 -9.67 6.71
CA LEU A 270 3.15 -8.54 7.54
C LEU A 270 2.29 -8.54 8.79
N THR A 271 2.92 -8.57 9.97
CA THR A 271 2.23 -8.58 11.28
C THR A 271 2.41 -7.29 12.06
N GLY A 272 3.24 -6.36 11.56
CA GLY A 272 3.39 -5.02 12.10
C GLY A 272 3.83 -4.02 11.02
N PRO A 273 4.53 -2.93 11.38
CA PRO A 273 4.80 -1.83 10.45
C PRO A 273 5.88 -2.17 9.42
N PHE A 274 5.56 -2.01 8.14
CA PHE A 274 6.47 -2.29 7.02
C PHE A 274 6.46 -1.15 6.00
N THR A 275 7.65 -0.62 5.68
CA THR A 275 7.82 0.42 4.67
C THR A 275 8.38 -0.17 3.39
N TRP A 276 7.75 0.08 2.24
CA TRP A 276 8.20 -0.35 0.93
C TRP A 276 8.58 0.84 0.05
N SER A 277 9.88 1.05 -0.11
CA SER A 277 10.45 2.24 -0.74
C SER A 277 10.97 2.01 -2.16
N SER A 278 11.42 0.79 -2.47
CA SER A 278 11.85 0.43 -3.81
C SER A 278 11.85 -1.08 -4.05
N GLY A 279 12.06 -1.46 -5.31
CA GLY A 279 12.31 -2.84 -5.72
C GLY A 279 11.06 -3.71 -5.81
N THR A 280 11.23 -5.01 -5.53
CA THR A 280 10.24 -6.04 -5.88
C THR A 280 9.93 -6.96 -4.70
N ILE A 281 8.66 -7.24 -4.48
CA ILE A 281 8.21 -8.40 -3.71
C ILE A 281 7.83 -9.47 -4.71
N ASN A 282 8.65 -10.51 -4.80
CA ASN A 282 8.48 -11.61 -5.75
C ASN A 282 7.96 -12.85 -5.00
N ALA A 283 6.64 -13.06 -5.07
CA ALA A 283 5.91 -14.16 -4.43
C ALA A 283 5.04 -14.87 -5.48
N PRO A 284 5.66 -15.49 -6.52
CA PRO A 284 4.93 -15.98 -7.69
C PRO A 284 3.90 -17.03 -7.30
N GLY A 285 2.61 -16.75 -7.54
CA GLY A 285 1.49 -17.62 -7.15
C GLY A 285 1.11 -17.55 -5.66
N GLY A 286 1.87 -16.81 -4.84
CA GLY A 286 1.57 -16.53 -3.44
C GLY A 286 0.89 -15.17 -3.24
N THR A 287 0.71 -14.80 -1.97
CA THR A 287 0.02 -13.59 -1.54
C THR A 287 0.87 -12.79 -0.54
N LEU A 288 0.89 -11.47 -0.73
CA LEU A 288 1.30 -10.52 0.30
C LEU A 288 0.11 -10.25 1.22
N HIS A 289 0.18 -10.70 2.47
CA HIS A 289 -0.82 -10.44 3.50
C HIS A 289 -0.40 -9.25 4.37
N VAL A 290 -1.32 -8.31 4.57
CA VAL A 290 -1.23 -7.29 5.62
C VAL A 290 -2.25 -7.66 6.69
N ASN A 291 -1.79 -8.20 7.82
CA ASN A 291 -2.69 -8.71 8.86
C ASN A 291 -3.41 -7.59 9.64
N PRO A 292 -4.47 -7.90 10.39
CA PRO A 292 -5.12 -6.94 11.27
C PRO A 292 -4.10 -6.26 12.21
N GLY A 293 -4.15 -4.93 12.29
CA GLY A 293 -3.21 -4.12 13.07
C GLY A 293 -1.84 -3.89 12.43
N ALA A 294 -1.49 -4.60 11.34
CA ALA A 294 -0.28 -4.34 10.58
C ALA A 294 -0.44 -3.15 9.63
N THR A 295 0.68 -2.52 9.26
CA THR A 295 0.68 -1.44 8.28
C THR A 295 1.68 -1.70 7.17
N LEU A 296 1.26 -1.48 5.93
CA LEU A 296 2.15 -1.40 4.77
C LEU A 296 2.13 0.04 4.25
N THR A 297 3.26 0.71 4.28
CA THR A 297 3.39 2.09 3.79
C THR A 297 4.34 2.13 2.61
N THR A 298 3.94 2.74 1.50
CA THR A 298 4.86 3.09 0.43
C THR A 298 5.32 4.53 0.60
N ASP A 299 6.60 4.80 0.36
CA ASP A 299 7.21 6.13 0.37
C ASP A 299 8.00 6.40 -0.93
N SER A 300 7.70 5.63 -1.97
CA SER A 300 8.30 5.74 -3.30
C SER A 300 7.51 6.66 -4.21
N SER A 301 8.18 7.42 -5.08
CA SER A 301 7.56 8.05 -6.25
C SER A 301 7.54 7.13 -7.48
N ASN A 302 8.25 6.01 -7.42
CA ASN A 302 8.40 5.07 -8.53
C ASN A 302 7.34 3.96 -8.49
N THR A 303 7.36 3.10 -9.51
CA THR A 303 6.55 1.88 -9.48
C THR A 303 7.26 0.77 -8.69
N LEU A 304 6.61 0.30 -7.63
CA LEU A 304 6.95 -0.88 -6.86
C LEU A 304 6.33 -2.11 -7.51
N THR A 305 7.03 -3.24 -7.54
CA THR A 305 6.55 -4.44 -8.26
C THR A 305 6.19 -5.56 -7.29
N LEU A 306 4.95 -6.04 -7.36
CA LEU A 306 4.49 -7.25 -6.68
C LEU A 306 4.25 -8.34 -7.73
N ASN A 307 5.03 -9.41 -7.69
CA ASN A 307 4.73 -10.63 -8.44
C ASN A 307 3.96 -11.58 -7.52
N GLY A 308 2.66 -11.36 -7.36
CA GLY A 308 1.77 -12.15 -6.50
C GLY A 308 0.44 -11.42 -6.27
N SER A 309 -0.45 -12.01 -5.49
CA SER A 309 -1.68 -11.36 -5.04
C SER A 309 -1.44 -10.50 -3.79
N LEU A 310 -2.37 -9.59 -3.49
CA LEU A 310 -2.35 -8.74 -2.31
C LEU A 310 -3.64 -8.94 -1.50
N GLN A 311 -3.52 -9.23 -0.22
CA GLN A 311 -4.64 -9.30 0.71
C GLN A 311 -4.40 -8.37 1.91
N ASN A 312 -5.34 -7.48 2.17
CA ASN A 312 -5.29 -6.53 3.26
C ASN A 312 -6.40 -6.79 4.28
N ALA A 313 -6.02 -6.90 5.55
CA ALA A 313 -6.89 -6.83 6.71
C ALA A 313 -6.42 -5.78 7.74
N GLY A 314 -5.30 -5.10 7.46
CA GLY A 314 -4.75 -3.98 8.24
C GLY A 314 -4.86 -2.67 7.46
N THR A 315 -3.80 -1.86 7.48
CA THR A 315 -3.77 -0.58 6.76
C THR A 315 -2.69 -0.57 5.68
N ILE A 316 -3.08 -0.30 4.44
CA ILE A 316 -2.15 0.01 3.35
C ILE A 316 -2.22 1.51 3.06
N ALA A 317 -1.10 2.21 3.14
CA ALA A 317 -1.00 3.63 2.76
C ALA A 317 -0.04 3.80 1.58
N ILE A 318 -0.55 4.25 0.44
CA ILE A 318 0.23 4.48 -0.77
C ILE A 318 0.55 5.98 -0.89
N ASN A 319 1.69 6.41 -0.35
CA ASN A 319 2.03 7.84 -0.27
C ASN A 319 2.50 8.43 -1.60
N GLY A 320 2.95 7.59 -2.52
CA GLY A 320 3.41 8.01 -3.84
C GLY A 320 3.53 6.83 -4.79
N GLY A 321 3.79 7.16 -6.06
CA GLY A 321 4.12 6.17 -7.07
C GLY A 321 3.00 5.19 -7.36
N LYS A 322 3.37 3.94 -7.68
CA LYS A 322 2.42 2.88 -8.00
C LYS A 322 2.83 1.55 -7.37
N ILE A 323 1.87 0.73 -6.97
CA ILE A 323 2.09 -0.71 -6.74
C ILE A 323 1.60 -1.46 -7.98
N ARG A 324 2.52 -2.03 -8.75
CA ARG A 324 2.21 -2.82 -9.95
C ARG A 324 2.17 -4.31 -9.62
N LEU A 325 1.05 -4.96 -9.87
CA LEU A 325 0.92 -6.42 -9.74
C LEU A 325 1.17 -7.07 -11.09
N ILE A 326 2.14 -8.01 -11.17
CA ILE A 326 2.60 -8.56 -12.47
C ILE A 326 2.30 -10.06 -12.67
N SER A 327 1.77 -10.76 -11.67
CA SER A 327 1.42 -12.18 -11.82
C SER A 327 0.12 -12.35 -12.60
N ALA A 328 0.01 -13.37 -13.44
CA ALA A 328 -1.27 -13.76 -14.04
C ALA A 328 -2.30 -14.03 -12.93
N GLU A 329 -3.55 -13.59 -13.13
CA GLU A 329 -4.64 -13.77 -12.16
C GLU A 329 -4.43 -13.12 -10.77
N SER A 330 -3.46 -12.20 -10.63
CA SER A 330 -3.27 -11.49 -9.36
C SER A 330 -4.57 -10.80 -8.93
N THR A 331 -4.87 -10.86 -7.64
CA THR A 331 -6.02 -10.17 -7.06
C THR A 331 -5.56 -9.18 -6.00
N ILE A 332 -6.33 -8.10 -5.84
CA ILE A 332 -6.25 -7.21 -4.69
C ILE A 332 -7.50 -7.45 -3.87
N LYS A 333 -7.35 -7.88 -2.62
CA LYS A 333 -8.46 -8.12 -1.70
C LYS A 333 -8.32 -7.24 -0.48
N ASN A 334 -9.18 -6.25 -0.34
CA ASN A 334 -9.33 -5.51 0.90
C ASN A 334 -10.46 -6.15 1.71
N LEU A 335 -10.10 -6.88 2.77
CA LEU A 335 -11.05 -7.58 3.63
C LEU A 335 -11.79 -6.59 4.54
N ALA A 336 -12.89 -7.07 5.14
CA ALA A 336 -13.62 -6.29 6.15
C ALA A 336 -12.68 -5.85 7.29
N GLY A 337 -12.77 -4.59 7.69
CA GLY A 337 -11.86 -3.96 8.65
C GLY A 337 -10.52 -3.47 8.07
N GLY A 338 -10.15 -3.92 6.87
CA GLY A 338 -8.98 -3.44 6.15
C GLY A 338 -9.18 -2.04 5.56
N THR A 339 -8.16 -1.20 5.62
CA THR A 339 -8.15 0.13 5.00
C THR A 339 -7.05 0.23 3.95
N ILE A 340 -7.41 0.66 2.74
CA ILE A 340 -6.47 1.08 1.70
C ILE A 340 -6.59 2.60 1.52
N GLN A 341 -5.50 3.32 1.74
CA GLN A 341 -5.41 4.76 1.61
C GLN A 341 -4.58 5.12 0.37
N LEU A 342 -5.23 5.71 -0.63
CA LEU A 342 -4.60 6.32 -1.79
C LEU A 342 -4.27 7.77 -1.43
N VAL A 343 -3.04 8.00 -0.95
CA VAL A 343 -2.61 9.31 -0.45
C VAL A 343 -2.01 10.13 -1.59
N GLY A 344 -0.96 9.59 -2.23
CA GLY A 344 -0.31 10.19 -3.41
C GLY A 344 0.05 9.18 -4.49
N GLY A 345 -0.23 7.88 -4.27
CA GLY A 345 -0.03 6.82 -5.26
C GLY A 345 -1.25 5.91 -5.40
N THR A 346 -1.18 5.02 -6.39
CA THR A 346 -2.29 4.16 -6.80
C THR A 346 -1.82 2.73 -7.12
N PHE A 347 -2.75 1.83 -7.40
CA PHE A 347 -2.42 0.53 -7.98
C PHE A 347 -2.27 0.63 -9.48
N GLU A 348 -1.47 -0.26 -10.03
CA GLU A 348 -1.37 -0.45 -11.46
C GLU A 348 -1.44 -1.93 -11.80
N LYS A 349 -2.23 -2.21 -12.83
CA LYS A 349 -2.24 -3.54 -13.42
C LYS A 349 -0.96 -3.76 -14.24
N GLY A 350 -0.31 -4.89 -14.03
CA GLY A 350 0.74 -5.40 -14.90
C GLY A 350 0.15 -6.07 -16.15
N THR A 351 0.64 -7.26 -16.48
CA THR A 351 0.27 -7.97 -17.72
C THR A 351 -0.99 -8.84 -17.59
N ALA A 352 -1.57 -9.00 -16.39
CA ALA A 352 -2.72 -9.86 -16.14
C ALA A 352 -4.06 -9.23 -16.59
N THR A 353 -4.89 -9.97 -17.33
CA THR A 353 -6.17 -9.46 -17.90
C THR A 353 -7.35 -10.41 -17.63
N PRO A 354 -8.47 -9.94 -17.05
CA PRO A 354 -8.64 -8.77 -16.19
C PRO A 354 -8.07 -8.99 -14.77
N MET A 355 -7.63 -7.91 -14.11
CA MET A 355 -7.19 -7.95 -12.71
C MET A 355 -8.37 -7.54 -11.82
N THR A 356 -8.61 -8.27 -10.73
CA THR A 356 -9.75 -8.00 -9.84
C THR A 356 -9.32 -7.27 -8.57
N LEU A 357 -10.00 -6.18 -8.24
CA LEU A 357 -9.94 -5.50 -6.95
C LEU A 357 -11.27 -5.74 -6.23
N THR A 358 -11.22 -6.50 -5.14
CA THR A 358 -12.36 -6.71 -4.24
C THR A 358 -12.20 -5.85 -2.99
N ASN A 359 -13.23 -5.10 -2.63
CA ASN A 359 -13.22 -4.22 -1.47
C ASN A 359 -14.42 -4.51 -0.56
N ALA A 360 -14.17 -5.20 0.55
CA ALA A 360 -15.10 -5.38 1.67
C ALA A 360 -14.77 -4.45 2.86
N GLY A 361 -13.58 -3.85 2.87
CA GLY A 361 -13.16 -2.85 3.85
C GLY A 361 -13.38 -1.41 3.34
N THR A 362 -12.45 -0.52 3.65
CA THR A 362 -12.48 0.88 3.21
C THR A 362 -11.38 1.15 2.18
N LEU A 363 -11.75 1.62 0.99
CA LEU A 363 -10.85 2.23 0.02
C LEU A 363 -11.05 3.75 0.09
N VAL A 364 -10.03 4.49 0.52
CA VAL A 364 -10.11 5.95 0.65
C VAL A 364 -9.09 6.64 -0.22
N ARG A 365 -9.55 7.59 -1.04
CA ARG A 365 -8.71 8.62 -1.64
C ARG A 365 -8.67 9.81 -0.69
N THR A 366 -7.52 10.10 -0.10
CA THR A 366 -7.40 11.24 0.83
C THR A 366 -7.62 12.58 0.12
N ALA A 367 -8.01 13.60 0.88
CA ALA A 367 -8.23 14.94 0.34
C ALA A 367 -6.96 15.49 -0.32
N SER A 368 -7.03 15.73 -1.63
CA SER A 368 -5.93 16.28 -2.42
C SER A 368 -6.42 16.73 -3.80
N PRO A 369 -5.80 17.78 -4.39
CA PRO A 369 -6.14 18.25 -5.73
C PRO A 369 -5.61 17.34 -6.84
N THR A 370 -4.57 16.54 -6.57
CA THR A 370 -4.00 15.62 -7.57
C THR A 370 -4.95 14.47 -7.86
N GLU A 371 -5.21 14.24 -9.14
CA GLU A 371 -5.98 13.08 -9.62
C GLU A 371 -5.19 11.78 -9.42
N LEU A 372 -5.84 10.76 -8.85
CA LEU A 372 -5.33 9.40 -8.84
C LEU A 372 -6.25 8.50 -9.66
N ILE A 373 -5.64 7.70 -10.53
CA ILE A 373 -6.36 6.85 -11.48
C ILE A 373 -6.20 5.39 -11.07
N LEU A 374 -7.32 4.70 -10.92
CA LEU A 374 -7.41 3.24 -10.85
C LEU A 374 -7.88 2.74 -12.22
N ALA A 375 -6.96 2.16 -12.98
CA ALA A 375 -7.21 1.81 -14.38
C ALA A 375 -7.19 0.30 -14.64
N ASN A 376 -8.08 -0.17 -15.51
CA ASN A 376 -8.08 -1.53 -16.07
C ASN A 376 -8.34 -2.66 -15.07
N PHE A 377 -9.09 -2.38 -14.01
CA PHE A 377 -9.52 -3.36 -13.00
C PHE A 377 -10.99 -3.77 -13.20
N ALA A 378 -11.30 -5.02 -12.91
CA ALA A 378 -12.65 -5.41 -12.50
C ALA A 378 -12.78 -5.09 -11.00
N ILE A 379 -13.81 -4.34 -10.61
CA ILE A 379 -13.94 -3.84 -9.24
C ILE A 379 -15.23 -4.40 -8.64
N ASP A 380 -15.09 -5.11 -7.53
CA ASP A 380 -16.22 -5.60 -6.73
C ASP A 380 -16.17 -4.94 -5.37
N ASN A 381 -17.22 -4.20 -5.02
CA ASN A 381 -17.27 -3.46 -3.77
C ASN A 381 -18.49 -3.87 -2.94
N THR A 382 -18.21 -4.32 -1.73
CA THR A 382 -19.20 -4.60 -0.67
C THR A 382 -18.98 -3.72 0.57
N GLY A 383 -17.84 -3.02 0.63
CA GLY A 383 -17.47 -2.10 1.70
C GLY A 383 -17.64 -0.63 1.32
N THR A 384 -16.70 0.21 1.75
CA THR A 384 -16.75 1.67 1.51
C THR A 384 -15.73 2.12 0.47
N ILE A 385 -16.16 2.94 -0.49
CA ILE A 385 -15.29 3.78 -1.32
C ILE A 385 -15.49 5.23 -0.87
N ASP A 386 -14.41 5.87 -0.44
CA ASP A 386 -14.44 7.24 0.07
C ASP A 386 -13.51 8.15 -0.75
N ALA A 387 -14.09 8.98 -1.60
CA ALA A 387 -13.40 9.91 -2.49
C ALA A 387 -13.34 11.31 -1.87
N GLN A 388 -12.38 11.54 -0.96
CA GLN A 388 -12.15 12.86 -0.36
C GLN A 388 -11.27 13.77 -1.24
N GLY A 389 -10.43 13.18 -2.09
CA GLY A 389 -9.73 13.85 -3.19
C GLY A 389 -10.25 13.37 -4.55
N ARG A 390 -9.56 13.73 -5.64
CA ARG A 390 -9.94 13.27 -6.98
C ARG A 390 -9.51 11.82 -7.25
N LEU A 391 -10.49 10.94 -7.43
CA LEU A 391 -10.35 9.53 -7.78
C LEU A 391 -11.04 9.25 -9.12
N THR A 392 -10.31 8.63 -10.03
CA THR A 392 -10.82 8.29 -11.36
C THR A 392 -10.73 6.79 -11.60
N PHE A 393 -11.86 6.17 -11.92
CA PHE A 393 -11.90 4.81 -12.46
C PHE A 393 -11.83 4.88 -13.98
N SER A 394 -10.84 4.21 -14.57
CA SER A 394 -10.57 4.28 -16.00
C SER A 394 -10.51 2.90 -16.64
N SER A 395 -11.26 2.68 -17.72
CA SER A 395 -11.25 1.43 -18.49
C SER A 395 -11.49 0.17 -17.65
N CYS A 396 -12.31 0.28 -16.61
CA CYS A 396 -12.77 -0.80 -15.76
C CYS A 396 -13.85 -1.63 -16.49
N SER A 397 -13.63 -2.95 -16.55
CA SER A 397 -14.36 -3.87 -17.43
C SER A 397 -15.59 -4.53 -16.82
N ALA A 398 -15.76 -4.49 -15.50
CA ALA A 398 -16.94 -4.95 -14.79
C ALA A 398 -16.96 -4.32 -13.39
N HIS A 399 -18.13 -3.84 -12.96
CA HIS A 399 -18.29 -3.31 -11.62
C HIS A 399 -19.66 -3.61 -11.02
N THR A 400 -19.65 -4.25 -9.86
CA THR A 400 -20.85 -4.46 -9.04
C THR A 400 -20.59 -3.86 -7.66
N GLN A 401 -21.51 -3.00 -7.21
CA GLN A 401 -21.62 -2.61 -5.81
C GLN A 401 -22.74 -3.45 -5.23
N SER A 402 -22.33 -4.40 -4.41
CA SER A 402 -23.23 -5.35 -3.76
C SER A 402 -23.33 -4.93 -2.30
N GLY A 403 -24.27 -4.04 -1.98
CA GLY A 403 -24.27 -3.29 -0.74
C GLY A 403 -23.18 -2.21 -0.68
N GLY A 404 -22.75 -1.87 0.53
CA GLY A 404 -21.68 -0.91 0.78
C GLY A 404 -22.07 0.56 0.61
N SER A 405 -21.06 1.43 0.61
CA SER A 405 -21.25 2.88 0.52
C SER A 405 -20.21 3.54 -0.38
N VAL A 406 -20.64 4.46 -1.24
CA VAL A 406 -19.75 5.37 -1.96
C VAL A 406 -19.99 6.79 -1.48
N ASN A 407 -18.94 7.45 -1.02
CA ASN A 407 -18.98 8.81 -0.48
C ASN A 407 -18.03 9.70 -1.29
N VAL A 408 -18.51 10.85 -1.73
CA VAL A 408 -17.69 11.89 -2.38
C VAL A 408 -17.68 13.12 -1.49
N GLY A 409 -16.51 13.41 -0.92
CA GLY A 409 -16.31 14.54 -0.01
C GLY A 409 -16.52 15.89 -0.72
N ILE A 410 -16.67 16.98 0.03
CA ILE A 410 -17.01 18.31 -0.52
C ILE A 410 -16.01 18.85 -1.55
N VAL A 411 -14.72 18.51 -1.39
CA VAL A 411 -13.66 18.81 -2.37
C VAL A 411 -13.28 17.60 -3.22
N GLY A 412 -13.95 16.48 -2.98
CA GLY A 412 -13.74 15.19 -3.63
C GLY A 412 -14.28 15.17 -5.04
N TRP A 413 -13.64 14.35 -5.88
CA TRP A 413 -14.09 14.09 -7.24
C TRP A 413 -14.11 12.59 -7.47
N LEU A 414 -15.18 12.11 -8.09
CA LEU A 414 -15.30 10.72 -8.51
C LEU A 414 -15.64 10.63 -10.00
N ASP A 415 -14.70 10.12 -10.78
CA ASP A 415 -14.80 10.12 -12.24
C ASP A 415 -14.84 8.70 -12.81
N TRP A 416 -15.64 8.51 -13.86
CA TRP A 416 -15.69 7.29 -14.65
C TRP A 416 -15.41 7.59 -16.11
N ILE A 417 -14.39 6.96 -16.69
CA ILE A 417 -13.96 7.17 -18.08
C ILE A 417 -13.60 5.85 -18.78
N GLY A 418 -14.11 5.64 -20.01
CA GLY A 418 -13.85 4.42 -20.78
C GLY A 418 -14.39 3.15 -20.12
N ASN A 419 -15.32 3.29 -19.18
CA ASN A 419 -15.81 2.18 -18.35
C ASN A 419 -17.02 1.51 -18.98
N THR A 420 -17.18 0.23 -18.65
CA THR A 420 -18.43 -0.51 -18.86
C THR A 420 -19.48 -0.13 -17.81
N ASN A 421 -20.61 -0.84 -17.74
CA ASN A 421 -21.68 -0.52 -16.81
C ASN A 421 -21.28 -0.70 -15.33
N TRP A 422 -21.79 0.20 -14.49
CA TRP A 422 -21.65 0.19 -13.03
C TRP A 422 -23.03 0.00 -12.40
N THR A 423 -23.20 -1.03 -11.59
CA THR A 423 -24.46 -1.27 -10.89
C THR A 423 -24.30 -1.03 -9.40
N PHE A 424 -25.19 -0.22 -8.83
CA PHE A 424 -25.41 -0.04 -7.40
C PHE A 424 -26.70 -0.74 -7.02
N ASP A 425 -26.60 -1.83 -6.27
CA ASP A 425 -27.77 -2.62 -5.88
C ASP A 425 -28.68 -1.87 -4.89
N ALA A 426 -29.79 -2.50 -4.52
CA ALA A 426 -30.76 -1.89 -3.60
C ALA A 426 -30.21 -1.64 -2.18
N GLY A 427 -29.14 -2.35 -1.78
CA GLY A 427 -28.48 -2.19 -0.49
C GLY A 427 -27.31 -1.19 -0.50
N SER A 428 -26.85 -0.77 -1.68
CA SER A 428 -25.80 0.24 -1.83
C SER A 428 -26.30 1.63 -1.47
N THR A 429 -25.42 2.44 -0.88
CA THR A 429 -25.65 3.88 -0.65
C THR A 429 -24.67 4.71 -1.46
N PHE A 430 -25.15 5.80 -2.06
CA PHE A 430 -24.30 6.76 -2.76
C PHE A 430 -24.55 8.16 -2.20
N THR A 431 -23.52 8.81 -1.67
CA THR A 431 -23.59 10.19 -1.18
C THR A 431 -22.53 11.06 -1.83
N SER A 432 -22.93 12.23 -2.32
CA SER A 432 -21.99 13.18 -2.94
C SER A 432 -22.22 14.61 -2.45
N ALA A 433 -21.26 15.12 -1.69
CA ALA A 433 -21.13 16.54 -1.39
C ALA A 433 -20.21 17.26 -2.38
N GLY A 434 -19.34 16.53 -3.08
CA GLY A 434 -18.44 17.02 -4.13
C GLY A 434 -18.94 16.73 -5.54
N THR A 435 -18.00 16.58 -6.47
CA THR A 435 -18.30 16.39 -7.89
C THR A 435 -18.23 14.90 -8.25
N PHE A 436 -19.23 14.36 -8.94
CA PHE A 436 -19.08 13.09 -9.62
C PHE A 436 -19.36 13.23 -11.11
N ARG A 437 -18.60 12.51 -11.93
CA ARG A 437 -18.70 12.62 -13.40
C ARG A 437 -18.76 11.26 -14.06
N VAL A 438 -19.82 11.04 -14.82
CA VAL A 438 -20.01 9.86 -15.64
C VAL A 438 -19.69 10.24 -17.08
N LEU A 439 -18.47 9.92 -17.53
CA LEU A 439 -17.98 10.32 -18.85
C LEU A 439 -18.21 9.23 -19.92
N ASP A 440 -18.47 8.00 -19.50
CA ASP A 440 -18.76 6.85 -20.36
C ASP A 440 -19.48 5.76 -19.53
N GLY A 441 -20.07 4.78 -20.22
CA GLY A 441 -20.77 3.65 -19.60
C GLY A 441 -22.13 4.02 -18.99
N GLN A 442 -22.85 3.01 -18.49
CA GLN A 442 -24.14 3.17 -17.82
C GLN A 442 -24.04 2.88 -16.32
N HIS A 443 -24.62 3.74 -15.49
CA HIS A 443 -24.59 3.68 -14.04
C HIS A 443 -26.01 3.49 -13.51
N ASP A 444 -26.33 2.30 -13.02
CA ASP A 444 -27.67 1.93 -12.55
C ASP A 444 -27.74 1.99 -11.02
N PHE A 445 -28.64 2.82 -10.49
CA PHE A 445 -28.88 2.98 -9.06
C PHE A 445 -30.22 2.34 -8.66
N TYR A 446 -30.16 1.15 -8.07
CA TYR A 446 -31.32 0.43 -7.55
C TYR A 446 -31.63 0.77 -6.08
N GLY A 447 -30.64 1.24 -5.32
CA GLY A 447 -30.79 1.72 -3.94
C GLY A 447 -31.08 3.23 -3.84
N ASP A 448 -31.00 3.76 -2.63
CA ASP A 448 -31.11 5.20 -2.38
C ASP A 448 -29.78 5.90 -2.70
N ALA A 449 -29.86 6.93 -3.54
CA ALA A 449 -28.74 7.83 -3.83
C ALA A 449 -29.12 9.25 -3.40
N LEU A 450 -28.24 9.87 -2.60
CA LEU A 450 -28.44 11.20 -2.04
C LEU A 450 -27.37 12.16 -2.59
N PHE A 451 -27.82 13.25 -3.21
CA PHE A 451 -26.93 14.28 -3.75
C PHE A 451 -27.18 15.63 -3.05
N PRO A 452 -26.83 15.75 -1.74
CA PRO A 452 -27.26 16.87 -0.90
C PRO A 452 -26.67 18.24 -1.27
N SER A 453 -25.48 18.27 -1.88
CA SER A 453 -24.81 19.54 -2.23
C SER A 453 -23.82 19.44 -3.40
N GLY A 454 -23.69 18.27 -4.01
CA GLY A 454 -22.69 17.99 -5.04
C GLY A 454 -23.04 18.49 -6.45
N ILE A 455 -22.10 18.27 -7.37
CA ILE A 455 -22.31 18.48 -8.81
C ILE A 455 -22.32 17.11 -9.49
N ALA A 456 -23.43 16.81 -10.17
CA ALA A 456 -23.56 15.65 -11.05
C ALA A 456 -23.26 16.07 -12.49
N VAL A 457 -22.24 15.48 -13.11
CA VAL A 457 -21.92 15.74 -14.53
C VAL A 457 -22.04 14.45 -15.35
N LEU A 458 -22.98 14.42 -16.28
CA LEU A 458 -23.19 13.32 -17.21
C LEU A 458 -22.72 13.79 -18.59
N ASN A 459 -21.57 13.30 -19.03
CA ASN A 459 -20.87 13.82 -20.19
C ASN A 459 -20.40 12.67 -21.10
N GLY A 460 -21.34 12.07 -21.82
CA GLY A 460 -21.13 10.85 -22.64
C GLY A 460 -21.65 9.57 -21.96
N GLY A 461 -21.70 9.55 -20.63
CA GLY A 461 -22.22 8.41 -19.88
C GLY A 461 -23.69 8.55 -19.45
N HIS A 462 -24.26 7.43 -19.00
CA HIS A 462 -25.67 7.28 -18.67
C HIS A 462 -25.84 7.01 -17.17
N VAL A 463 -26.83 7.61 -16.54
CA VAL A 463 -27.27 7.31 -15.17
C VAL A 463 -28.74 6.92 -15.20
N ASN A 464 -29.07 5.78 -14.61
CA ASN A 464 -30.44 5.31 -14.44
C ASN A 464 -30.79 5.26 -12.95
N MET A 465 -31.89 5.90 -12.60
CA MET A 465 -32.42 5.94 -11.24
C MET A 465 -33.63 5.01 -11.15
N ALA A 466 -33.46 3.85 -10.51
CA ALA A 466 -34.47 2.80 -10.49
C ALA A 466 -35.35 2.81 -9.23
N SER A 467 -34.84 3.26 -8.08
CA SER A 467 -35.59 3.32 -6.82
C SER A 467 -36.75 4.32 -6.88
N ALA A 468 -37.85 4.03 -6.17
CA ALA A 468 -39.02 4.89 -6.06
C ALA A 468 -38.73 6.18 -5.26
N GLY A 469 -39.62 7.18 -5.33
CA GLY A 469 -39.55 8.41 -4.55
C GLY A 469 -38.69 9.53 -5.17
N ALA A 470 -38.46 10.58 -4.39
CA ALA A 470 -37.77 11.78 -4.85
C ALA A 470 -36.26 11.54 -5.06
N LYS A 471 -35.75 11.97 -6.21
CA LYS A 471 -34.32 11.95 -6.58
C LYS A 471 -33.83 13.39 -6.70
N SER A 472 -33.16 13.85 -5.66
CA SER A 472 -32.76 15.25 -5.52
C SER A 472 -31.33 15.48 -6.01
N PHE A 473 -31.15 16.43 -6.93
CA PHE A 473 -29.84 16.93 -7.36
C PHE A 473 -29.76 18.45 -7.14
N SER A 474 -28.77 18.92 -6.40
CA SER A 474 -28.54 20.36 -6.24
C SER A 474 -28.04 21.01 -7.55
N ASN A 475 -27.11 20.34 -8.23
CA ASN A 475 -26.55 20.81 -9.49
C ASN A 475 -26.43 19.62 -10.45
N LEU A 476 -27.15 19.67 -11.57
CA LEU A 476 -27.13 18.64 -12.60
C LEU A 476 -26.70 19.20 -13.95
N LEU A 477 -25.66 18.61 -14.54
CA LEU A 477 -25.16 18.94 -15.87
C LEU A 477 -25.24 17.73 -16.78
N VAL A 478 -26.04 17.78 -17.84
CA VAL A 478 -26.20 16.69 -18.82
C VAL A 478 -25.82 17.20 -20.21
N GLN A 479 -24.71 16.71 -20.77
CA GLN A 479 -24.10 17.23 -22.00
C GLN A 479 -23.39 16.12 -22.81
N LEU A 480 -22.98 16.43 -24.04
CA LEU A 480 -22.22 15.55 -24.95
C LEU A 480 -22.73 14.09 -25.00
N ASN A 481 -24.03 13.89 -25.26
CA ASN A 481 -24.71 12.57 -25.26
C ASN A 481 -24.87 11.91 -23.90
N GLY A 482 -24.55 12.60 -22.81
CA GLY A 482 -24.87 12.15 -21.46
C GLY A 482 -26.39 12.03 -21.26
N ARG A 483 -26.80 11.09 -20.41
CA ARG A 483 -28.22 10.81 -20.17
C ARG A 483 -28.51 10.54 -18.70
N LEU A 484 -29.54 11.17 -18.16
CA LEU A 484 -30.20 10.76 -16.92
C LEU A 484 -31.54 10.11 -17.28
N SER A 485 -31.85 8.93 -16.75
CA SER A 485 -33.15 8.29 -16.94
C SER A 485 -33.78 7.90 -15.60
N LEU A 486 -35.08 8.13 -15.46
CA LEU A 486 -35.89 7.53 -14.39
C LEU A 486 -36.51 6.23 -14.90
N ALA A 487 -36.46 5.17 -14.08
CA ALA A 487 -37.16 3.93 -14.43
C ALA A 487 -38.68 4.12 -14.43
N PRO A 488 -39.44 3.38 -15.26
CA PRO A 488 -40.90 3.48 -15.29
C PRO A 488 -41.55 3.15 -13.94
N GLY A 489 -42.82 3.53 -13.78
CA GLY A 489 -43.64 3.24 -12.60
C GLY A 489 -44.47 4.41 -12.09
N GLY A 490 -44.23 5.64 -12.60
CA GLY A 490 -44.96 6.84 -12.20
C GLY A 490 -44.82 7.21 -10.71
N ASP A 491 -43.82 6.67 -10.03
CA ASP A 491 -43.61 6.75 -8.58
C ASP A 491 -42.33 7.51 -8.20
N LYS A 492 -41.69 8.17 -9.19
CA LYS A 492 -40.46 8.94 -9.01
C LYS A 492 -40.69 10.42 -9.29
N LEU A 493 -39.88 11.24 -8.63
CA LEU A 493 -39.84 12.68 -8.85
C LEU A 493 -38.37 13.12 -8.96
N LEU A 494 -37.99 13.68 -10.11
CA LEU A 494 -36.68 14.33 -10.24
C LEU A 494 -36.77 15.73 -9.65
N LYS A 495 -36.09 15.96 -8.51
CA LYS A 495 -36.05 17.25 -7.83
C LYS A 495 -34.74 17.94 -8.12
N LEU A 496 -34.80 19.13 -8.71
CA LEU A 496 -33.64 19.91 -9.13
C LEU A 496 -33.66 21.29 -8.46
N ALA A 497 -32.50 21.82 -8.08
CA ALA A 497 -32.36 23.22 -7.70
C ALA A 497 -31.72 24.04 -8.85
N THR A 498 -30.64 23.52 -9.42
CA THR A 498 -30.04 24.06 -10.64
C THR A 498 -29.75 22.94 -11.61
N PHE A 499 -29.95 23.21 -12.91
CA PHE A 499 -29.63 22.23 -13.94
C PHE A 499 -29.28 22.87 -15.27
N PHE A 500 -28.58 22.12 -16.10
CA PHE A 500 -28.40 22.42 -17.51
C PHE A 500 -28.40 21.13 -18.32
N VAL A 501 -29.24 21.10 -19.36
CA VAL A 501 -29.22 20.06 -20.39
C VAL A 501 -28.76 20.71 -21.71
N GLY A 502 -27.63 20.23 -22.24
CA GLY A 502 -27.09 20.69 -23.51
C GLY A 502 -27.86 20.12 -24.70
N ASP A 503 -27.56 20.60 -25.90
CA ASP A 503 -28.29 20.22 -27.12
C ASP A 503 -28.20 18.72 -27.46
N ALA A 504 -27.14 18.05 -26.98
CA ALA A 504 -26.95 16.60 -27.10
C ALA A 504 -27.25 15.84 -25.80
N GLY A 505 -27.61 16.51 -24.71
CA GLY A 505 -27.94 15.86 -23.43
C GLY A 505 -29.39 15.40 -23.38
N ALA A 506 -29.68 14.37 -22.58
CA ALA A 506 -31.04 13.87 -22.40
C ALA A 506 -31.39 13.61 -20.92
N ILE A 507 -32.55 14.11 -20.49
CA ILE A 507 -33.19 13.72 -19.23
C ILE A 507 -34.47 12.99 -19.62
N ASP A 508 -34.51 11.67 -19.44
CA ASP A 508 -35.68 10.85 -19.72
C ASP A 508 -36.49 10.62 -18.45
N LEU A 509 -37.65 11.28 -18.36
CA LEU A 509 -38.55 11.15 -17.22
C LEU A 509 -39.39 9.88 -17.28
N ASN A 510 -39.44 9.18 -18.42
CA ASN A 510 -40.37 8.09 -18.63
C ASN A 510 -41.82 8.54 -18.32
N ASP A 511 -42.50 7.90 -17.38
CA ASP A 511 -43.83 8.25 -16.86
C ASP A 511 -43.80 9.03 -15.53
N ASN A 512 -42.65 9.61 -15.16
CA ASN A 512 -42.42 10.27 -13.88
C ASN A 512 -42.45 11.81 -13.96
N GLY A 513 -42.41 12.46 -12.80
CA GLY A 513 -42.42 13.93 -12.69
C GLY A 513 -41.03 14.57 -12.57
N LEU A 514 -40.96 15.86 -12.85
CA LEU A 514 -39.82 16.73 -12.51
C LEU A 514 -40.32 17.98 -11.77
N LEU A 515 -39.60 18.36 -10.71
CA LEU A 515 -39.81 19.58 -9.94
C LEU A 515 -38.48 20.34 -9.91
N LEU A 516 -38.48 21.55 -10.46
CA LEU A 516 -37.35 22.44 -10.46
C LEU A 516 -37.65 23.63 -9.55
N ASP A 517 -37.07 23.61 -8.36
CA ASP A 517 -37.19 24.65 -7.35
C ASP A 517 -36.14 25.74 -7.61
N TYR A 518 -36.59 26.90 -8.08
CA TYR A 518 -35.69 27.93 -8.62
C TYR A 518 -35.72 29.21 -7.79
N THR A 519 -34.61 29.94 -7.81
CA THR A 519 -34.53 31.31 -7.28
C THR A 519 -34.34 32.30 -8.42
N GLY A 520 -35.03 33.44 -8.38
CA GLY A 520 -34.88 34.50 -9.38
C GLY A 520 -35.85 34.34 -10.56
N ALA A 521 -35.35 34.50 -11.79
CA ALA A 521 -36.17 34.40 -13.00
C ALA A 521 -36.58 32.95 -13.27
N SER A 522 -37.83 32.75 -13.70
CA SER A 522 -38.30 31.40 -14.02
C SER A 522 -37.52 30.79 -15.19
N PRO A 523 -37.04 29.54 -15.06
CA PRO A 523 -36.49 28.75 -16.14
C PRO A 523 -37.57 28.03 -16.99
N GLY A 524 -38.87 28.30 -16.78
CA GLY A 524 -39.98 27.60 -17.44
C GLY A 524 -39.88 27.57 -18.97
N ALA A 525 -39.56 28.71 -19.60
CA ALA A 525 -39.36 28.77 -21.06
C ALA A 525 -38.19 27.90 -21.54
N PHE A 526 -37.11 27.82 -20.76
CA PHE A 526 -35.99 26.93 -21.08
C PHE A 526 -36.41 25.46 -20.97
N VAL A 527 -37.11 25.08 -19.89
CA VAL A 527 -37.66 23.73 -19.70
C VAL A 527 -38.58 23.34 -20.86
N GLN A 528 -39.52 24.22 -21.22
CA GLN A 528 -40.43 24.01 -22.35
C GLN A 528 -39.66 23.81 -23.67
N SER A 529 -38.66 24.65 -23.96
CA SER A 529 -37.86 24.52 -25.18
C SER A 529 -37.14 23.18 -25.28
N ARG A 530 -36.67 22.64 -24.14
CA ARG A 530 -35.99 21.35 -24.06
C ARG A 530 -36.95 20.17 -24.18
N ILE A 531 -38.19 20.33 -23.73
CA ILE A 531 -39.26 19.36 -23.99
C ILE A 531 -39.66 19.38 -25.46
N ASN A 532 -39.87 20.56 -26.07
CA ASN A 532 -40.26 20.67 -27.48
C ASN A 532 -39.21 20.06 -28.42
N THR A 533 -37.93 20.34 -28.14
CA THR A 533 -36.79 19.74 -28.86
C THR A 533 -36.85 18.21 -28.78
N ALA A 534 -37.09 17.65 -27.59
CA ALA A 534 -37.19 16.22 -27.40
C ALA A 534 -38.44 15.61 -28.06
N ARG A 535 -39.58 16.28 -27.90
CA ARG A 535 -40.91 15.89 -28.39
C ARG A 535 -40.93 15.73 -29.90
N ALA A 536 -40.24 16.60 -30.65
CA ALA A 536 -40.07 16.51 -32.11
C ALA A 536 -41.39 16.21 -32.85
N GLY A 537 -42.43 17.00 -32.60
CA GLY A 537 -43.77 16.82 -33.19
C GLY A 537 -44.52 15.57 -32.71
N GLY A 538 -44.21 15.07 -31.50
CA GLY A 538 -44.83 13.88 -30.90
C GLY A 538 -44.08 12.58 -31.18
N ALA A 539 -43.00 12.61 -31.97
CA ALA A 539 -42.17 11.44 -32.25
C ALA A 539 -41.24 11.06 -31.07
N TRP A 540 -40.93 12.00 -30.18
CA TRP A 540 -40.04 11.83 -29.02
C TRP A 540 -38.65 11.26 -29.39
N THR A 541 -38.09 11.75 -30.49
CA THR A 541 -36.79 11.33 -31.03
C THR A 541 -35.66 12.31 -30.77
N GLY A 542 -35.97 13.53 -30.30
CA GLY A 542 -34.97 14.56 -30.03
C GLY A 542 -34.30 14.44 -28.66
N SER A 543 -33.29 15.28 -28.46
CA SER A 543 -32.58 15.48 -27.19
C SER A 543 -33.28 16.52 -26.32
N GLY A 544 -32.91 16.61 -25.04
CA GLY A 544 -33.51 17.52 -24.06
C GLY A 544 -34.24 16.78 -22.94
N ILE A 545 -35.41 17.28 -22.53
CA ILE A 545 -36.23 16.64 -21.49
C ILE A 545 -37.26 15.77 -22.22
N THR A 546 -37.09 14.45 -22.17
CA THR A 546 -37.83 13.47 -22.99
C THR A 546 -38.66 12.52 -22.13
N SER A 547 -39.55 11.77 -22.78
CA SER A 547 -40.33 10.71 -22.17
C SER A 547 -40.36 9.48 -23.07
N SER A 548 -39.67 8.42 -22.64
CA SER A 548 -39.76 7.12 -23.30
C SER A 548 -41.18 6.51 -23.20
N ALA A 549 -41.96 6.85 -22.16
CA ALA A 549 -43.36 6.42 -22.05
C ALA A 549 -44.23 7.06 -23.14
N ALA A 550 -44.15 8.39 -23.30
CA ALA A 550 -44.85 9.12 -24.35
C ALA A 550 -44.41 8.66 -25.75
N LYS A 551 -43.11 8.44 -25.94
CA LYS A 551 -42.55 7.86 -27.17
C LYS A 551 -43.19 6.53 -27.52
N ASN A 552 -43.46 5.68 -26.54
CA ASN A 552 -43.97 4.32 -26.76
C ASN A 552 -45.50 4.23 -26.67
N ALA A 553 -46.19 5.30 -26.26
CA ALA A 553 -47.65 5.33 -26.16
C ALA A 553 -48.33 5.03 -27.50
N ASN A 554 -49.40 4.24 -27.44
CA ASN A 554 -50.27 3.95 -28.58
C ASN A 554 -51.74 3.87 -28.09
N PRO A 555 -52.60 4.84 -28.45
CA PRO A 555 -52.36 5.97 -29.35
C PRO A 555 -51.34 7.00 -28.79
N LYS A 556 -50.86 7.92 -29.64
CA LYS A 556 -49.92 9.00 -29.28
C LYS A 556 -50.62 10.14 -28.51
N ASN A 557 -51.30 9.82 -27.42
CA ASN A 557 -52.12 10.75 -26.67
C ASN A 557 -51.49 11.25 -25.36
N THR A 558 -50.26 10.84 -25.04
CA THR A 558 -49.54 11.28 -23.84
C THR A 558 -48.29 12.08 -24.18
N THR A 559 -47.88 12.95 -23.26
CA THR A 559 -46.81 13.92 -23.42
C THR A 559 -46.23 14.33 -22.06
N LEU A 560 -45.29 15.27 -22.05
CA LEU A 560 -44.86 16.00 -20.86
C LEU A 560 -45.46 17.41 -20.90
N GLY A 561 -46.25 17.78 -19.90
CA GLY A 561 -46.74 19.15 -19.73
C GLY A 561 -45.87 19.95 -18.76
N VAL A 562 -45.94 21.28 -18.81
CA VAL A 562 -45.18 22.20 -17.94
C VAL A 562 -46.11 23.20 -17.30
N LEU A 563 -46.07 23.33 -15.97
CA LEU A 563 -46.76 24.38 -15.22
C LEU A 563 -45.79 25.10 -14.28
N GLU A 564 -46.00 26.39 -14.07
CA GLU A 564 -45.46 27.06 -12.89
C GLU A 564 -46.21 26.58 -11.65
N ALA A 565 -45.51 26.51 -10.51
CA ALA A 565 -46.12 26.16 -9.24
C ALA A 565 -47.22 27.15 -8.83
N SER A 566 -47.10 28.42 -9.23
CA SER A 566 -48.13 29.44 -9.04
C SER A 566 -49.41 29.15 -9.84
N GLU A 567 -49.27 28.65 -11.08
CA GLU A 567 -50.38 28.22 -11.93
C GLU A 567 -51.08 26.99 -11.34
N PHE A 568 -50.31 25.97 -10.98
CA PHE A 568 -50.84 24.76 -10.34
C PHE A 568 -51.60 25.07 -9.04
N LYS A 569 -51.06 25.96 -8.19
CA LYS A 569 -51.73 26.42 -6.97
C LYS A 569 -52.96 27.27 -7.21
N SER A 570 -53.08 27.93 -8.35
CA SER A 570 -54.29 28.69 -8.70
C SER A 570 -55.50 27.75 -8.92
N ILE A 571 -55.24 26.50 -9.29
CA ILE A 571 -56.24 25.46 -9.54
C ILE A 571 -56.57 24.71 -8.25
N TYR A 572 -55.53 24.22 -7.54
CA TYR A 572 -55.68 23.31 -6.40
C TYR A 572 -55.58 23.98 -5.03
N GLY A 573 -55.35 25.30 -5.00
CA GLY A 573 -55.20 26.09 -3.79
C GLY A 573 -53.76 26.20 -3.27
N PRO A 574 -53.53 27.07 -2.27
CA PRO A 574 -52.18 27.45 -1.82
C PRO A 574 -51.39 26.31 -1.16
N SER A 575 -52.08 25.29 -0.64
CA SER A 575 -51.52 24.10 0.02
C SER A 575 -51.35 22.90 -0.92
N ALA A 576 -51.53 23.09 -2.23
CA ALA A 576 -51.35 22.02 -3.20
C ALA A 576 -49.94 21.41 -3.13
N MET A 577 -49.88 20.09 -3.30
CA MET A 577 -48.65 19.31 -3.33
C MET A 577 -48.44 18.73 -4.73
N PHE A 578 -47.21 18.63 -5.18
CA PHE A 578 -46.86 18.03 -6.47
C PHE A 578 -46.12 16.72 -6.24
N ALA A 579 -46.70 15.60 -6.69
CA ALA A 579 -46.13 14.26 -6.51
C ALA A 579 -45.72 13.94 -5.05
N GLY A 580 -46.50 14.44 -4.08
CA GLY A 580 -46.23 14.25 -2.64
C GLY A 580 -45.22 15.22 -2.03
N GLU A 581 -44.62 16.13 -2.81
CA GLU A 581 -43.75 17.20 -2.32
C GLU A 581 -44.55 18.50 -2.08
N THR A 582 -44.20 19.21 -1.01
CA THR A 582 -44.64 20.59 -0.82
C THR A 582 -43.91 21.50 -1.79
N ILE A 583 -44.66 22.33 -2.51
CA ILE A 583 -44.14 23.33 -3.45
C ILE A 583 -44.41 24.74 -2.90
N ASP A 584 -43.54 25.70 -3.16
CA ASP A 584 -43.82 27.12 -2.97
C ASP A 584 -44.40 27.72 -4.28
N SER A 585 -44.24 29.02 -4.53
CA SER A 585 -44.71 29.66 -5.78
C SER A 585 -43.62 29.79 -6.85
N THR A 586 -42.40 29.29 -6.59
CA THR A 586 -41.20 29.47 -7.39
C THR A 586 -40.61 28.12 -7.80
N ALA A 587 -41.43 27.30 -8.46
CA ALA A 587 -40.97 26.04 -9.04
C ALA A 587 -41.61 25.78 -10.41
N VAL A 588 -40.86 25.13 -11.29
CA VAL A 588 -41.39 24.59 -12.55
C VAL A 588 -41.73 23.11 -12.34
N LEU A 589 -42.95 22.74 -12.70
CA LEU A 589 -43.49 21.38 -12.56
C LEU A 589 -43.64 20.77 -13.94
N VAL A 590 -43.07 19.58 -14.14
CA VAL A 590 -43.23 18.81 -15.37
C VAL A 590 -43.89 17.49 -15.04
N LYS A 591 -44.97 17.16 -15.73
CA LYS A 591 -45.74 15.94 -15.48
C LYS A 591 -45.94 15.15 -16.77
N TYR A 592 -45.76 13.83 -16.69
CA TYR A 592 -46.27 12.93 -17.71
C TYR A 592 -47.80 12.92 -17.66
N THR A 593 -48.43 13.38 -18.73
CA THR A 593 -49.89 13.54 -18.79
C THR A 593 -50.43 13.37 -20.22
N TYR A 594 -51.74 13.54 -20.41
CA TYR A 594 -52.43 13.52 -21.70
C TYR A 594 -52.34 14.87 -22.41
N TYR A 595 -52.32 14.84 -23.75
CA TYR A 595 -52.64 16.04 -24.52
C TYR A 595 -54.06 16.49 -24.16
N GLY A 596 -54.20 17.76 -23.76
CA GLY A 596 -55.47 18.32 -23.29
C GLY A 596 -55.69 18.27 -21.78
N ASP A 597 -54.87 17.56 -20.98
CA ASP A 597 -54.94 17.69 -19.50
C ASP A 597 -54.12 18.93 -19.09
N VAL A 598 -54.77 20.09 -19.13
CA VAL A 598 -54.12 21.39 -18.89
C VAL A 598 -53.97 21.71 -17.41
N ASP A 599 -54.66 20.97 -16.53
CA ASP A 599 -54.63 21.18 -15.10
C ASP A 599 -53.92 20.08 -14.28
N PHE A 600 -53.36 19.06 -14.94
CA PHE A 600 -52.64 17.94 -14.33
C PHE A 600 -53.49 17.04 -13.42
N ASN A 601 -54.81 16.98 -13.58
CA ASN A 601 -55.64 16.05 -12.81
C ASN A 601 -55.59 14.59 -13.36
N GLY A 602 -55.03 14.38 -14.56
CA GLY A 602 -54.91 13.08 -15.22
C GLY A 602 -56.15 12.65 -16.02
N VAL A 603 -57.12 13.54 -16.19
CA VAL A 603 -58.36 13.39 -16.95
C VAL A 603 -58.42 14.53 -17.96
N VAL A 604 -58.97 14.25 -19.15
CA VAL A 604 -59.27 15.29 -20.14
C VAL A 604 -60.78 15.46 -20.18
N ASP A 605 -61.29 16.59 -19.70
CA ASP A 605 -62.72 16.85 -19.62
C ASP A 605 -63.14 18.26 -20.06
N PHE A 606 -64.35 18.67 -19.68
CA PHE A 606 -64.90 19.97 -20.07
C PHE A 606 -64.16 21.13 -19.39
N ASP A 607 -63.61 20.94 -18.20
CA ASP A 607 -62.89 21.99 -17.49
C ASP A 607 -61.61 22.32 -18.25
N ASP A 608 -60.91 21.31 -18.78
CA ASP A 608 -59.76 21.50 -19.66
C ASP A 608 -60.15 22.23 -20.95
N TYR A 609 -61.15 21.72 -21.66
CA TYR A 609 -61.62 22.32 -22.91
C TYR A 609 -62.01 23.80 -22.73
N SER A 610 -62.69 24.13 -21.63
CA SER A 610 -63.08 25.51 -21.32
C SER A 610 -61.88 26.45 -21.15
N ARG A 611 -60.76 25.94 -20.62
CA ARG A 611 -59.51 26.69 -20.47
C ARG A 611 -58.82 26.89 -21.81
N ILE A 612 -58.79 25.86 -22.65
CA ILE A 612 -58.23 25.93 -24.01
C ILE A 612 -59.01 26.96 -24.85
N ASP A 613 -60.35 26.87 -24.88
CA ASP A 613 -61.23 27.80 -25.61
C ASP A 613 -61.06 29.25 -25.12
N ALA A 614 -60.93 29.43 -23.80
CA ALA A 614 -60.62 30.73 -23.22
C ALA A 614 -59.21 31.20 -23.60
N GLY A 615 -58.22 30.32 -23.64
CA GLY A 615 -56.85 30.64 -24.05
C GLY A 615 -56.78 31.09 -25.51
N PHE A 616 -57.41 30.34 -26.41
CA PHE A 616 -57.57 30.67 -27.82
C PHE A 616 -58.24 32.04 -28.01
N THR A 617 -59.41 32.23 -27.40
CA THR A 617 -60.21 33.46 -27.53
C THR A 617 -59.46 34.70 -27.02
N ASN A 618 -58.62 34.54 -25.99
CA ASN A 618 -57.88 35.63 -25.36
C ASN A 618 -56.42 35.73 -25.81
N HIS A 619 -56.00 34.95 -26.81
CA HIS A 619 -54.61 34.89 -27.29
C HIS A 619 -53.59 34.67 -26.17
N ARG A 620 -53.91 33.79 -25.23
CA ARG A 620 -53.00 33.38 -24.15
C ARG A 620 -52.05 32.30 -24.65
N THR A 621 -51.04 31.99 -23.84
CA THR A 621 -50.01 31.00 -24.15
C THR A 621 -49.72 30.16 -22.91
N GLY A 622 -48.96 29.08 -23.07
CA GLY A 622 -48.58 28.19 -21.98
C GLY A 622 -49.63 27.13 -21.65
N TRP A 623 -49.16 26.05 -21.02
CA TRP A 623 -49.90 24.79 -20.85
C TRP A 623 -51.29 24.98 -20.22
N LEU A 624 -51.39 25.75 -19.13
CA LEU A 624 -52.66 25.98 -18.43
C LEU A 624 -53.74 26.63 -19.31
N ASN A 625 -53.31 27.38 -20.32
CA ASN A 625 -54.21 28.07 -21.24
C ASN A 625 -54.48 27.26 -22.52
N GLY A 626 -53.91 26.07 -22.68
CA GLY A 626 -54.18 25.18 -23.81
C GLY A 626 -53.12 25.07 -24.89
N ASP A 627 -51.93 25.62 -24.67
CA ASP A 627 -50.78 25.46 -25.58
C ASP A 627 -50.12 24.09 -25.29
N VAL A 628 -50.75 23.02 -25.78
CA VAL A 628 -50.43 21.63 -25.41
C VAL A 628 -49.31 21.05 -26.26
N ASP A 629 -48.97 21.68 -27.38
CA ASP A 629 -47.77 21.40 -28.16
C ASP A 629 -46.55 22.25 -27.71
N GLY A 630 -46.79 23.30 -26.91
CA GLY A 630 -45.79 24.17 -26.30
C GLY A 630 -45.15 25.16 -27.27
N ASN A 631 -45.76 25.45 -28.42
CA ASN A 631 -45.19 26.30 -29.46
C ASN A 631 -45.32 27.82 -29.14
N GLY A 632 -46.04 28.18 -28.07
CA GLY A 632 -46.23 29.57 -27.64
C GLY A 632 -47.48 30.22 -28.22
N ILE A 633 -48.39 29.46 -28.81
CA ILE A 633 -49.66 29.90 -29.40
C ILE A 633 -50.70 28.83 -29.05
N VAL A 634 -51.92 29.26 -28.73
CA VAL A 634 -53.08 28.35 -28.69
C VAL A 634 -53.83 28.52 -30.00
N ASP A 635 -53.91 27.47 -30.82
CA ASP A 635 -54.62 27.51 -32.10
C ASP A 635 -55.53 26.29 -32.35
N PHE A 636 -55.75 25.91 -33.60
CA PHE A 636 -56.63 24.78 -33.96
C PHE A 636 -55.91 23.43 -33.92
N ASP A 637 -54.58 23.42 -33.87
CA ASP A 637 -53.78 22.19 -33.79
C ASP A 637 -53.73 21.65 -32.35
N ASP A 638 -53.99 22.49 -31.34
CA ASP A 638 -54.20 22.16 -29.92
C ASP A 638 -55.61 21.62 -29.64
#